data_AF-A0A5N6Z478-F1
#
_entry.id   AF-A0A5N6Z478-F1
#
_cell.length_a   1.000
_cell.length_b   1.000
_cell.length_c   1.000
_cell.angle_alpha   90.00
_cell.angle_beta   90.00
_cell.angle_gamma   90.00
#
_symmetry.space_group_name_H-M   'P 1'
#
loop_
_entity.id
_entity.type
_entity.pdbx_description
1 polymer ?
#
loop_
_entity_poly.entity_id
_entity_poly.type
_entity_poly.pdbx_seq_one_letter_code
_entity_poly.pdbx_strand_id
1 'polypeptide(L)'
;MKHLDRLLNHVHTRLRHQHHSQQQQYQQHSVWQAVPPVVAQHASQTVSTSSDSHNVFAHFIIGNAYHMTSDQWESDIVEAQKAHIDGFALNIGPQDQHTDRALQAAYDAAEKIGNFSLFISFDYLSGGAWPADRVITIINAYKNRTSQFHYKGKPLVSTFEGVGNTGDWPKIKATTGCFFVPCWTSMGPAGIRNVLNDIDGAFSWDAWPVGAEDMKVTTDLEWMQALSGKPYMMPVSPWFYTNLPQWEKNWLWRGDDLWHHRWKQVIELQPPLVQILTWNDYGEAHYIGPIYESGLPEGSSRYIDNHPHDAWRTLLPHYIDEYRRNSIANRHGNTTRAFLHQKYPISYTDKAVYWYRLNHGQSGSADGTTGNNPGAGQPEMKPHEVSQDKLFVSVFVTEPSQVYVQIGSGPPSVLDAGAPGINHGSFPFNGQTGPVRISIVRDNREVVTTTGPSITRQCTGGLVDWNAYRSVLDLRDSAMAYRLSGQLPESTPATIASPFASTISISPEDYTKPYCEFMTANPTIFHAVDGFTKQLESKGYKPLPERETWNSRLETGGKYYVTRNGSAFIAFSIGKDYKSGHGLAIVAGHIDALTAKLKPVSKLPTKAGFRQLGVAPYAGALSDTWWDRDLSIGGRVLVQDPNTGKIESKLVKLGWPIARIPTLAPHFGAPSQGPFNKETQMVPIIGVDNSDLFQQQAPSTTDNDTGINPGTFAATQPEKLVKVISRELGITDYNSIISWELELYDSQPAQVGGLDKDLIFAGRIDDKLCCYAAQEALLASPDSTSTNSIKMVGMFDDEEIGSLLRQGARSNFMSSVIERITEAFSPNYGPNVLAQTVANSFFVSSDVIHAVNPNFLNVYLENHAPRLNVGVAVSADSNGHMTTDSVSYGFIKRVADRCGSTLQVFQIRNDSRSGGTIGPMTSARIGMKSIDVGIPQLSMHSIRATTGSLDPGLGVKLFKGFFDYFEEVDKEFRDF
;
A
#
# COMPACT_ATOMS: atom_id res chain seq x y z
N MET A 1 -21.09 63.79 21.47
CA MET A 1 -20.17 63.83 22.62
C MET A 1 -20.84 64.38 23.90
N LYS A 2 -22.07 63.95 24.26
CA LYS A 2 -22.76 64.31 25.53
C LYS A 2 -23.77 63.24 26.00
N HIS A 3 -23.51 61.97 25.66
CA HIS A 3 -24.41 60.85 25.96
C HIS A 3 -23.72 59.66 26.67
N LEU A 4 -22.40 59.74 26.91
CA LEU A 4 -21.64 58.69 27.58
C LEU A 4 -21.68 58.86 29.12
N ASP A 5 -21.69 60.12 29.59
CA ASP A 5 -21.62 60.49 31.02
C ASP A 5 -22.89 60.15 31.83
N ARG A 6 -23.97 59.70 31.17
CA ARG A 6 -25.24 59.32 31.82
C ARG A 6 -25.39 57.83 32.13
N LEU A 7 -24.48 56.96 31.66
CA LEU A 7 -24.47 55.55 32.07
C LEU A 7 -23.54 55.26 33.26
N LEU A 8 -22.54 56.12 33.51
CA LEU A 8 -21.50 55.92 34.52
C LEU A 8 -21.89 56.30 35.97
N ASN A 9 -23.12 56.77 36.22
CA ASN A 9 -23.51 57.41 37.49
C ASN A 9 -24.75 56.81 38.18
N HIS A 10 -25.13 55.54 37.92
CA HIS A 10 -26.33 54.96 38.55
C HIS A 10 -26.27 53.51 39.07
N VAL A 11 -25.06 52.95 39.28
CA VAL A 11 -24.91 51.64 39.99
C VAL A 11 -23.98 51.74 41.21
N HIS A 12 -23.32 52.88 41.45
CA HIS A 12 -22.34 53.04 42.54
C HIS A 12 -22.94 53.36 43.94
N THR A 13 -24.24 53.11 44.17
CA THR A 13 -24.95 53.49 45.41
C THR A 13 -25.59 52.31 46.17
N ARG A 14 -24.92 51.16 46.17
CA ARG A 14 -24.94 50.19 47.28
C ARG A 14 -23.48 49.80 47.57
N LEU A 15 -22.72 50.63 48.30
CA LEU A 15 -22.62 50.59 49.77
C LEU A 15 -22.47 49.15 50.29
N ARG A 16 -21.24 48.66 50.50
CA ARG A 16 -20.33 48.93 51.64
C ARG A 16 -20.79 48.31 52.98
N HIS A 17 -20.60 47.00 53.13
CA HIS A 17 -20.30 46.27 54.37
C HIS A 17 -19.74 44.89 53.94
N GLN A 18 -18.67 44.30 54.48
CA GLN A 18 -17.72 44.69 55.54
C GLN A 18 -16.29 44.18 55.20
N HIS A 19 -15.27 44.68 55.90
CA HIS A 19 -13.91 44.12 55.93
C HIS A 19 -13.65 43.39 57.27
N HIS A 20 -12.50 42.69 57.37
CA HIS A 20 -12.02 41.83 58.48
C HIS A 20 -12.65 40.43 58.51
N SER A 21 -11.98 39.36 58.95
CA SER A 21 -10.67 39.17 59.63
C SER A 21 -9.76 38.18 58.85
N GLN A 22 -8.42 38.17 58.96
CA GLN A 22 -7.60 37.40 59.94
C GLN A 22 -8.16 36.00 60.29
N GLN A 23 -7.37 34.90 60.37
CA GLN A 23 -5.94 34.81 60.74
C GLN A 23 -5.18 33.54 60.23
N GLN A 24 -3.87 33.54 60.51
CA GLN A 24 -2.80 32.60 60.17
C GLN A 24 -2.78 31.20 60.84
N GLN A 25 -2.09 30.25 60.17
CA GLN A 25 -1.06 29.30 60.68
C GLN A 25 -1.33 28.22 61.78
N TYR A 26 -1.29 26.95 61.31
CA TYR A 26 -0.32 25.88 61.66
C TYR A 26 -0.28 25.14 63.03
N GLN A 27 0.20 23.89 62.95
CA GLN A 27 0.62 22.95 64.03
C GLN A 27 -0.52 22.27 64.84
N GLN A 28 -0.37 21.08 65.45
CA GLN A 28 0.81 20.29 65.85
C GLN A 28 0.51 18.75 66.05
N HIS A 29 1.54 17.89 66.12
CA HIS A 29 1.57 16.46 66.63
C HIS A 29 0.74 15.37 65.86
N SER A 30 1.19 14.14 65.50
CA SER A 30 2.11 13.06 66.02
C SER A 30 1.41 12.03 66.95
N VAL A 31 1.64 10.68 66.97
CA VAL A 31 2.92 9.91 66.93
C VAL A 31 2.69 8.34 66.80
N TRP A 32 3.53 7.59 66.04
CA TRP A 32 3.86 6.11 66.06
C TRP A 32 2.71 5.02 65.96
N GLN A 33 2.85 3.68 65.82
CA GLN A 33 3.87 2.59 66.04
C GLN A 33 3.40 1.25 65.33
N ALA A 34 4.09 0.09 65.13
CA ALA A 34 5.49 -0.29 64.76
C ALA A 34 5.76 -1.85 64.52
N VAL A 35 6.28 -2.27 63.35
CA VAL A 35 7.16 -3.48 63.03
C VAL A 35 6.54 -4.96 62.92
N PRO A 36 7.25 -6.11 62.68
CA PRO A 36 7.20 -6.98 61.44
C PRO A 36 6.89 -8.53 61.70
N PRO A 37 7.38 -9.60 60.97
CA PRO A 37 7.87 -9.85 59.57
C PRO A 37 7.29 -11.13 58.84
N VAL A 38 7.83 -11.45 57.63
CA VAL A 38 7.91 -12.76 56.88
C VAL A 38 6.67 -13.36 56.15
N VAL A 39 6.74 -13.46 54.81
CA VAL A 39 6.76 -14.69 53.96
C VAL A 39 6.64 -14.26 52.48
N ALA A 40 7.36 -14.92 51.56
CA ALA A 40 7.36 -14.57 50.14
C ALA A 40 6.40 -15.47 49.31
N GLN A 41 5.73 -14.87 48.32
CA GLN A 41 5.16 -15.56 47.16
C GLN A 41 5.45 -14.75 45.89
N HIS A 42 5.64 -15.44 44.76
CA HIS A 42 5.99 -14.80 43.49
C HIS A 42 4.78 -14.14 42.83
N ALA A 43 4.89 -12.85 42.56
CA ALA A 43 4.11 -12.14 41.54
C ALA A 43 5.06 -11.61 40.47
N SER A 44 4.74 -11.84 39.19
CA SER A 44 5.63 -11.46 38.08
C SER A 44 5.62 -9.95 37.87
N GLN A 45 6.78 -9.30 37.97
CA GLN A 45 6.91 -7.86 37.71
C GLN A 45 6.92 -7.60 36.20
N THR A 46 5.88 -6.94 35.69
CA THR A 46 5.84 -6.44 34.31
C THR A 46 6.43 -5.03 34.21
N VAL A 47 7.59 -4.95 33.56
CA VAL A 47 8.06 -3.79 32.77
C VAL A 47 8.25 -2.46 33.51
N SER A 48 9.51 -2.14 33.83
CA SER A 48 9.99 -0.76 33.96
C SER A 48 10.80 -0.37 32.72
N THR A 49 10.22 0.40 31.80
CA THR A 49 10.90 0.91 30.59
C THR A 49 10.91 2.43 30.57
N SER A 50 12.07 3.02 30.82
CA SER A 50 12.30 4.47 30.73
C SER A 50 13.03 4.84 29.44
N SER A 51 12.28 5.19 28.37
CA SER A 51 12.89 5.64 27.10
C SER A 51 12.14 6.74 26.33
N ASP A 52 10.94 7.17 26.76
CA ASP A 52 10.08 8.16 26.09
C ASP A 52 10.78 9.50 25.79
N SER A 53 11.34 9.63 24.59
CA SER A 53 12.01 10.84 24.12
C SER A 53 12.49 10.68 22.68
N HIS A 54 12.48 11.76 21.90
CA HIS A 54 12.91 11.83 20.50
C HIS A 54 11.90 11.19 19.54
N ASN A 55 10.63 11.57 19.74
CA ASN A 55 9.51 11.24 18.84
C ASN A 55 9.37 12.34 17.77
N VAL A 56 8.96 11.95 16.56
CA VAL A 56 8.74 12.84 15.42
C VAL A 56 7.30 12.77 14.95
N PHE A 57 6.65 13.92 14.77
CA PHE A 57 5.27 14.03 14.27
C PHE A 57 5.19 14.87 13.01
N ALA A 58 4.13 14.71 12.22
CA ALA A 58 3.77 15.63 11.16
C ALA A 58 2.41 16.32 11.46
N HIS A 59 2.29 17.61 11.16
CA HIS A 59 1.06 18.38 11.34
C HIS A 59 0.06 18.03 10.21
N PHE A 60 -1.18 17.68 10.56
CA PHE A 60 -2.18 17.20 9.61
C PHE A 60 -3.42 18.08 9.68
N ILE A 61 -3.74 18.77 8.59
CA ILE A 61 -4.88 19.69 8.48
C ILE A 61 -6.16 18.86 8.29
N ILE A 62 -7.03 18.83 9.29
CA ILE A 62 -8.31 18.08 9.22
C ILE A 62 -9.30 18.75 8.26
N GLY A 63 -9.24 20.06 8.07
CA GLY A 63 -10.05 20.77 7.06
C GLY A 63 -9.87 20.20 5.64
N ASN A 64 -8.62 19.94 5.25
CA ASN A 64 -8.26 19.36 3.94
C ASN A 64 -8.59 17.84 3.86
N ALA A 65 -8.97 17.22 4.98
CA ALA A 65 -9.15 15.76 5.10
C ALA A 65 -10.61 15.29 4.95
N TYR A 66 -11.57 16.21 4.78
CA TYR A 66 -13.02 15.90 4.84
C TYR A 66 -13.46 14.74 3.92
N HIS A 67 -12.91 14.69 2.71
CA HIS A 67 -13.25 13.70 1.69
C HIS A 67 -12.37 12.43 1.70
N MET A 68 -11.41 12.31 2.62
CA MET A 68 -10.53 11.14 2.69
C MET A 68 -11.29 9.87 3.09
N THR A 69 -11.10 8.82 2.31
CA THR A 69 -11.57 7.45 2.59
C THR A 69 -10.71 6.77 3.68
N SER A 70 -11.18 5.65 4.24
CA SER A 70 -10.39 4.82 5.17
C SER A 70 -9.04 4.44 4.56
N ASP A 71 -9.05 4.00 3.30
CA ASP A 71 -7.87 3.52 2.59
C ASP A 71 -6.84 4.65 2.38
N GLN A 72 -7.27 5.91 2.21
CA GLN A 72 -6.39 7.08 2.14
C GLN A 72 -5.80 7.44 3.51
N TRP A 73 -6.59 7.39 4.59
CA TRP A 73 -6.08 7.57 5.96
C TRP A 73 -5.04 6.50 6.31
N GLU A 74 -5.32 5.25 5.97
CA GLU A 74 -4.43 4.11 6.19
C GLU A 74 -3.16 4.20 5.33
N SER A 75 -3.28 4.62 4.07
CA SER A 75 -2.16 4.89 3.17
C SER A 75 -1.23 5.97 3.76
N ASP A 76 -1.78 7.11 4.18
CA ASP A 76 -1.00 8.21 4.76
C ASP A 76 -0.25 7.81 6.03
N ILE A 77 -0.88 7.00 6.89
CA ILE A 77 -0.25 6.45 8.09
C ILE A 77 0.90 5.50 7.73
N VAL A 78 0.72 4.62 6.75
CA VAL A 78 1.79 3.73 6.24
C VAL A 78 2.92 4.52 5.59
N GLU A 79 2.61 5.58 4.84
CA GLU A 79 3.58 6.48 4.21
C GLU A 79 4.37 7.32 5.23
N ALA A 80 3.75 7.70 6.35
CA ALA A 80 4.42 8.35 7.47
C ALA A 80 5.32 7.37 8.24
N GLN A 81 4.85 6.13 8.47
CA GLN A 81 5.65 5.06 9.08
C GLN A 81 6.90 4.73 8.25
N LYS A 82 6.78 4.61 6.92
CA LYS A 82 7.91 4.44 5.99
C LYS A 82 8.93 5.59 6.10
N ALA A 83 8.45 6.81 6.34
CA ALA A 83 9.27 8.00 6.58
C ALA A 83 9.83 8.09 8.02
N HIS A 84 9.64 7.06 8.86
CA HIS A 84 10.05 6.97 10.27
C HIS A 84 9.36 7.97 11.22
N ILE A 85 8.26 8.59 10.78
CA ILE A 85 7.42 9.47 11.60
C ILE A 85 6.60 8.60 12.58
N ASP A 86 6.50 9.03 13.84
CA ASP A 86 5.84 8.29 14.92
C ASP A 86 4.32 8.56 15.00
N GLY A 87 3.87 9.70 14.48
CA GLY A 87 2.46 10.07 14.53
C GLY A 87 2.06 11.35 13.78
N PHE A 88 0.76 11.66 13.83
CA PHE A 88 0.21 12.94 13.35
C PHE A 88 -0.31 13.84 14.48
N ALA A 89 -0.09 15.14 14.30
CA ALA A 89 -0.70 16.20 15.10
C ALA A 89 -1.89 16.76 14.33
N LEU A 90 -3.10 16.37 14.70
CA LEU A 90 -4.34 16.66 13.97
C LEU A 90 -4.80 18.09 14.28
N ASN A 91 -4.58 19.01 13.35
CA ASN A 91 -5.07 20.38 13.40
C ASN A 91 -6.57 20.41 13.10
N ILE A 92 -7.35 20.98 14.01
CA ILE A 92 -8.80 21.17 13.88
C ILE A 92 -9.18 22.65 14.10
N GLY A 93 -9.98 23.21 13.20
CA GLY A 93 -10.59 24.53 13.37
C GLY A 93 -12.00 24.45 13.97
N PRO A 94 -12.45 25.45 14.76
CA PRO A 94 -13.78 25.46 15.36
C PRO A 94 -14.91 25.65 14.34
N GLN A 95 -14.59 26.13 13.13
CA GLN A 95 -15.50 26.25 11.99
C GLN A 95 -15.76 24.92 11.26
N ASP A 96 -14.89 23.92 11.44
CA ASP A 96 -14.87 22.71 10.62
C ASP A 96 -15.98 21.74 11.02
N GLN A 97 -17.11 21.82 10.32
CA GLN A 97 -18.34 21.03 10.55
C GLN A 97 -18.15 19.50 10.49
N HIS A 98 -16.96 19.03 10.12
CA HIS A 98 -16.65 17.63 9.85
C HIS A 98 -15.56 17.06 10.78
N THR A 99 -15.01 17.89 11.68
CA THR A 99 -14.00 17.53 12.69
C THR A 99 -14.30 16.20 13.39
N ASP A 100 -15.51 16.04 13.94
CA ASP A 100 -15.84 14.84 14.74
C ASP A 100 -15.85 13.54 13.90
N ARG A 101 -16.14 13.63 12.58
CA ARG A 101 -16.06 12.48 11.65
C ARG A 101 -14.61 12.19 11.28
N ALA A 102 -13.85 13.22 10.93
CA ALA A 102 -12.48 13.07 10.45
C ALA A 102 -11.52 12.61 11.56
N LEU A 103 -11.68 13.12 12.78
CA LEU A 103 -10.96 12.61 13.95
C LEU A 103 -11.29 11.13 14.22
N GLN A 104 -12.56 10.73 14.14
CA GLN A 104 -12.95 9.33 14.35
C GLN A 104 -12.27 8.42 13.31
N ALA A 105 -12.33 8.79 12.03
CA ALA A 105 -11.68 8.06 10.93
C ALA A 105 -10.15 7.98 11.09
N ALA A 106 -9.49 9.08 11.44
CA ALA A 106 -8.04 9.11 11.66
C ALA A 106 -7.63 8.17 12.82
N TYR A 107 -8.33 8.23 13.95
CA TYR A 107 -8.04 7.36 15.09
C TYR A 107 -8.37 5.89 14.80
N ASP A 108 -9.44 5.58 14.08
CA ASP A 108 -9.76 4.20 13.67
C ASP A 108 -8.69 3.64 12.72
N ALA A 109 -8.22 4.43 11.74
CA ALA A 109 -7.14 4.02 10.85
C ALA A 109 -5.82 3.79 11.60
N ALA A 110 -5.47 4.66 12.55
CA ALA A 110 -4.26 4.50 13.36
C ALA A 110 -4.33 3.30 14.33
N GLU A 111 -5.50 2.96 14.87
CA GLU A 111 -5.67 1.73 15.65
C GLU A 111 -5.67 0.47 14.76
N LYS A 112 -6.20 0.55 13.52
CA LYS A 112 -6.24 -0.56 12.54
C LYS A 112 -4.85 -0.92 12.00
N ILE A 113 -4.05 0.08 11.63
CA ILE A 113 -2.64 -0.12 11.20
C ILE A 113 -1.74 -0.42 12.41
N GLY A 114 -2.01 0.22 13.55
CA GLY A 114 -1.21 0.11 14.77
C GLY A 114 0.17 0.76 14.64
N ASN A 115 0.93 0.77 15.74
CA ASN A 115 2.31 1.29 15.80
C ASN A 115 2.52 2.76 15.36
N PHE A 116 1.44 3.54 15.23
CA PHE A 116 1.40 4.96 14.91
C PHE A 116 0.55 5.69 15.94
N SER A 117 0.88 6.94 16.26
CA SER A 117 0.18 7.72 17.29
C SER A 117 -0.46 8.99 16.73
N LEU A 118 -1.44 9.53 17.46
CA LEU A 118 -2.16 10.75 17.12
C LEU A 118 -2.30 11.64 18.34
N PHE A 119 -2.23 12.95 18.14
CA PHE A 119 -2.71 13.92 19.14
C PHE A 119 -3.44 15.08 18.49
N ILE A 120 -4.28 15.76 19.27
CA ILE A 120 -5.13 16.84 18.78
C ILE A 120 -4.44 18.19 19.00
N SER A 121 -4.42 19.00 17.94
CA SER A 121 -3.94 20.38 17.93
C SER A 121 -5.12 21.32 17.64
N PHE A 122 -5.52 22.11 18.63
CA PHE A 122 -6.65 23.03 18.46
C PHE A 122 -6.19 24.32 17.77
N ASP A 123 -6.72 24.63 16.59
CA ASP A 123 -6.43 25.87 15.87
C ASP A 123 -7.29 27.02 16.41
N TYR A 124 -6.66 28.10 16.88
CA TYR A 124 -7.33 29.28 17.42
C TYR A 124 -7.32 30.50 16.48
N LEU A 125 -6.74 30.39 15.28
CA LEU A 125 -6.74 31.46 14.27
C LEU A 125 -7.78 31.21 13.18
N SER A 126 -7.85 29.99 12.64
CA SER A 126 -8.63 29.66 11.44
C SER A 126 -10.14 29.89 11.58
N GLY A 127 -10.68 29.82 12.80
CA GLY A 127 -12.08 30.15 13.13
C GLY A 127 -12.26 30.89 14.46
N GLY A 128 -11.19 31.44 15.02
CA GLY A 128 -11.22 32.13 16.32
C GLY A 128 -11.23 31.20 17.54
N ALA A 129 -11.70 31.71 18.68
CA ALA A 129 -11.52 31.07 19.98
C ALA A 129 -12.45 29.87 20.24
N TRP A 130 -11.87 28.72 20.59
CA TRP A 130 -12.62 27.55 21.04
C TRP A 130 -13.28 27.75 22.41
N PRO A 131 -14.56 27.36 22.60
CA PRO A 131 -15.16 27.24 23.93
C PRO A 131 -14.47 26.15 24.76
N ALA A 132 -13.94 26.49 25.94
CA ALA A 132 -13.15 25.59 26.77
C ALA A 132 -13.84 24.24 27.07
N ASP A 133 -15.16 24.22 27.23
CA ASP A 133 -15.92 22.99 27.50
C ASP A 133 -16.01 22.08 26.27
N ARG A 134 -15.98 22.61 25.04
CA ARG A 134 -15.86 21.82 23.80
C ARG A 134 -14.46 21.23 23.64
N VAL A 135 -13.41 21.97 24.00
CA VAL A 135 -12.03 21.46 24.06
C VAL A 135 -11.94 20.30 25.05
N ILE A 136 -12.49 20.46 26.27
CA ILE A 136 -12.59 19.40 27.28
C ILE A 136 -13.36 18.18 26.75
N THR A 137 -14.48 18.36 26.04
CA THR A 137 -15.24 17.26 25.43
C THR A 137 -14.42 16.49 24.41
N ILE A 138 -13.76 17.18 23.47
CA ILE A 138 -12.96 16.54 22.41
C ILE A 138 -11.78 15.77 23.02
N ILE A 139 -11.02 16.38 23.93
CA ILE A 139 -9.90 15.69 24.61
C ILE A 139 -10.41 14.46 25.37
N ASN A 140 -11.53 14.56 26.10
CA ASN A 140 -12.08 13.44 26.86
C ASN A 140 -12.60 12.29 25.98
N ALA A 141 -13.01 12.55 24.74
CA ALA A 141 -13.43 11.50 23.80
C ALA A 141 -12.24 10.67 23.29
N TYR A 142 -11.12 11.33 22.94
CA TYR A 142 -9.98 10.67 22.30
C TYR A 142 -8.87 10.23 23.25
N LYS A 143 -8.77 10.81 24.46
CA LYS A 143 -7.62 10.58 25.35
C LYS A 143 -7.36 9.12 25.78
N ASN A 144 -8.37 8.26 25.73
CA ASN A 144 -8.28 6.85 26.13
C ASN A 144 -8.12 5.89 24.92
N ARG A 145 -8.01 6.42 23.68
CA ARG A 145 -7.81 5.64 22.45
C ARG A 145 -6.42 5.03 22.45
N THR A 146 -6.26 3.84 21.86
CA THR A 146 -4.95 3.14 21.87
C THR A 146 -3.93 3.80 20.93
N SER A 147 -4.40 4.54 19.92
CA SER A 147 -3.58 5.40 19.07
C SER A 147 -3.34 6.81 19.65
N GLN A 148 -3.89 7.19 20.80
CA GLN A 148 -3.59 8.50 21.42
C GLN A 148 -2.13 8.54 21.89
N PHE A 149 -1.35 9.50 21.39
CA PHE A 149 0.01 9.73 21.89
C PHE A 149 -0.02 10.16 23.36
N HIS A 150 0.75 9.44 24.18
CA HIS A 150 0.94 9.75 25.59
C HIS A 150 2.40 10.11 25.85
N TYR A 151 2.64 11.27 26.45
CA TYR A 151 3.97 11.68 26.88
C TYR A 151 4.05 11.67 28.40
N LYS A 152 5.02 10.92 28.95
CA LYS A 152 5.17 10.70 30.41
C LYS A 152 3.86 10.21 31.07
N GLY A 153 3.15 9.30 30.39
CA GLY A 153 1.91 8.70 30.88
C GLY A 153 0.66 9.61 30.83
N LYS A 154 0.72 10.76 30.15
CA LYS A 154 -0.41 11.68 29.96
C LYS A 154 -0.72 11.90 28.48
N PRO A 155 -2.00 12.01 28.07
CA PRO A 155 -2.36 12.22 26.67
C PRO A 155 -1.89 13.61 26.21
N LEU A 156 -1.10 13.68 25.14
CA LEU A 156 -0.56 14.95 24.64
C LEU A 156 -1.64 15.76 23.89
N VAL A 157 -1.61 17.08 24.05
CA VAL A 157 -2.48 18.04 23.36
C VAL A 157 -1.67 19.30 23.04
N SER A 158 -1.92 19.93 21.88
CA SER A 158 -1.32 21.21 21.47
C SER A 158 -2.38 22.21 21.00
N THR A 159 -1.91 23.38 20.58
CA THR A 159 -2.68 24.37 19.82
C THR A 159 -1.92 24.79 18.57
N PHE A 160 -2.60 25.44 17.63
CA PHE A 160 -1.99 26.49 16.81
C PHE A 160 -2.48 27.84 17.34
N GLU A 161 -1.56 28.65 17.88
CA GLU A 161 -1.82 29.91 18.58
C GLU A 161 -2.82 29.81 19.75
N GLY A 162 -3.64 30.84 19.99
CA GLY A 162 -4.58 30.90 21.11
C GLY A 162 -4.09 31.64 22.36
N VAL A 163 -3.11 32.55 22.23
CA VAL A 163 -2.57 33.36 23.34
C VAL A 163 -3.65 34.12 24.13
N GLY A 164 -4.70 34.60 23.46
CA GLY A 164 -5.86 35.23 24.11
C GLY A 164 -6.69 34.32 25.02
N ASN A 165 -6.51 32.99 24.91
CA ASN A 165 -7.23 31.96 25.67
C ASN A 165 -6.34 31.22 26.68
N THR A 166 -5.15 31.75 26.97
CA THR A 166 -4.23 31.25 28.01
C THR A 166 -4.92 30.91 29.34
N GLY A 167 -5.88 31.74 29.78
CA GLY A 167 -6.64 31.55 31.02
C GLY A 167 -7.61 30.35 31.05
N ASP A 168 -7.97 29.77 29.90
CA ASP A 168 -8.82 28.57 29.85
C ASP A 168 -8.06 27.29 30.20
N TRP A 169 -6.77 27.24 29.85
CA TRP A 169 -5.95 26.02 29.89
C TRP A 169 -5.72 25.41 31.28
N PRO A 170 -5.62 26.17 32.38
CA PRO A 170 -5.61 25.60 33.74
C PRO A 170 -6.85 24.75 34.03
N LYS A 171 -8.05 25.21 33.63
CA LYS A 171 -9.30 24.44 33.76
C LYS A 171 -9.29 23.22 32.85
N ILE A 172 -8.92 23.39 31.58
CA ILE A 172 -8.89 22.31 30.58
C ILE A 172 -7.97 21.18 31.04
N LYS A 173 -6.74 21.50 31.45
CA LYS A 173 -5.76 20.52 31.95
C LYS A 173 -6.21 19.82 33.22
N ALA A 174 -6.71 20.57 34.21
CA ALA A 174 -7.19 19.99 35.47
C ALA A 174 -8.38 19.03 35.26
N THR A 175 -9.22 19.29 34.25
CA THR A 175 -10.39 18.47 33.94
C THR A 175 -10.06 17.25 33.06
N THR A 176 -9.10 17.38 32.14
CA THR A 176 -8.78 16.33 31.16
C THR A 176 -7.62 15.42 31.58
N GLY A 177 -6.64 15.95 32.30
CA GLY A 177 -5.39 15.28 32.67
C GLY A 177 -4.28 15.34 31.62
N CYS A 178 -4.43 16.14 30.56
CA CYS A 178 -3.49 16.15 29.43
C CYS A 178 -2.07 16.66 29.75
N PHE A 179 -1.15 16.35 28.84
CA PHE A 179 0.18 16.95 28.73
C PHE A 179 0.12 18.05 27.66
N PHE A 180 0.15 19.31 28.08
CA PHE A 180 -0.15 20.43 27.19
C PHE A 180 1.12 21.12 26.65
N VAL A 181 1.22 21.18 25.32
CA VAL A 181 2.34 21.77 24.56
C VAL A 181 1.77 22.75 23.51
N PRO A 182 1.37 23.98 23.91
CA PRO A 182 0.83 24.96 22.97
C PRO A 182 1.87 25.46 21.96
N CYS A 183 1.39 25.83 20.76
CA CYS A 183 2.13 26.67 19.84
C CYS A 183 1.75 28.13 20.11
N TRP A 184 2.48 28.82 20.99
CA TRP A 184 2.23 30.25 21.31
C TRP A 184 3.37 31.12 20.78
N THR A 185 3.65 30.98 19.48
CA THR A 185 4.73 31.67 18.77
C THR A 185 4.61 33.19 18.93
N SER A 186 3.40 33.73 18.81
CA SER A 186 3.10 35.17 18.98
C SER A 186 3.37 35.71 20.40
N MET A 187 3.46 34.84 21.41
CA MET A 187 3.86 35.20 22.78
C MET A 187 5.40 35.22 22.95
N GLY A 188 6.09 34.40 22.16
CA GLY A 188 7.56 34.27 22.15
C GLY A 188 8.20 33.72 23.44
N PRO A 189 9.52 33.46 23.42
CA PRO A 189 10.27 33.00 24.59
C PRO A 189 10.21 33.97 25.77
N ALA A 190 10.04 35.28 25.52
CA ALA A 190 9.90 36.28 26.58
C ALA A 190 8.56 36.12 27.33
N GLY A 191 7.45 36.02 26.60
CA GLY A 191 6.12 35.94 27.21
C GLY A 191 5.82 34.59 27.85
N ILE A 192 6.30 33.48 27.28
CA ILE A 192 6.01 32.11 27.77
C ILE A 192 6.45 31.89 29.22
N ARG A 193 7.48 32.63 29.67
CA ARG A 193 7.99 32.63 31.05
C ARG A 193 6.91 32.97 32.09
N ASN A 194 5.89 33.75 31.71
CA ASN A 194 4.79 34.17 32.59
C ASN A 194 3.70 33.11 32.79
N VAL A 195 3.58 32.14 31.87
CA VAL A 195 2.55 31.09 31.84
C VAL A 195 3.14 29.67 32.04
N LEU A 196 4.38 29.59 32.53
CA LEU A 196 5.08 28.31 32.74
C LEU A 196 4.34 27.36 33.69
N ASN A 197 3.52 27.86 34.62
CA ASN A 197 2.74 26.99 35.51
C ASN A 197 1.59 26.28 34.78
N ASP A 198 1.09 26.89 33.71
CA ASP A 198 -0.14 26.49 33.02
C ASP A 198 0.14 25.51 31.87
N ILE A 199 1.37 25.45 31.37
CA ILE A 199 1.81 24.57 30.27
C ILE A 199 2.71 23.42 30.76
N ASP A 200 2.84 22.33 30.01
CA ASP A 200 3.77 21.22 30.34
C ASP A 200 5.00 21.17 29.40
N GLY A 201 4.91 21.82 28.25
CA GLY A 201 5.99 22.16 27.31
C GLY A 201 5.58 23.37 26.46
N ALA A 202 6.34 23.69 25.40
CA ALA A 202 5.84 24.55 24.33
C ALA A 202 6.42 24.15 22.96
N PHE A 203 5.76 24.64 21.93
CA PHE A 203 6.06 24.48 20.51
C PHE A 203 6.17 25.89 19.90
N SER A 204 7.03 26.07 18.90
CA SER A 204 7.06 27.27 18.05
C SER A 204 6.70 26.91 16.62
N TRP A 205 6.11 27.83 15.85
CA TRP A 205 5.92 27.72 14.40
C TRP A 205 7.13 28.23 13.59
N ASP A 206 8.18 28.72 14.25
CA ASP A 206 9.39 29.30 13.63
C ASP A 206 10.26 28.23 12.93
N ALA A 207 9.79 27.63 11.82
CA ALA A 207 10.61 26.73 11.00
C ALA A 207 11.52 27.47 9.99
N TRP A 208 11.11 28.66 9.54
CA TRP A 208 11.74 29.42 8.45
C TRP A 208 12.50 30.65 8.97
N PRO A 209 13.53 31.11 8.24
CA PRO A 209 14.21 32.36 8.58
C PRO A 209 13.36 33.58 8.24
N VAL A 210 13.60 34.68 8.94
CA VAL A 210 13.07 36.00 8.57
C VAL A 210 14.01 36.62 7.52
N GLY A 211 13.56 36.71 6.27
CA GLY A 211 14.30 37.27 5.15
C GLY A 211 15.23 36.29 4.43
N ALA A 212 16.22 36.86 3.74
CA ALA A 212 17.14 36.12 2.87
C ALA A 212 18.23 35.31 3.61
N GLU A 213 18.33 35.44 4.93
CA GLU A 213 19.34 34.80 5.78
C GLU A 213 19.09 33.28 5.94
N ASP A 214 20.12 32.51 6.32
CA ASP A 214 19.94 31.11 6.72
C ASP A 214 19.25 31.00 8.08
N MET A 215 18.47 29.93 8.29
CA MET A 215 17.79 29.65 9.56
C MET A 215 18.78 29.33 10.68
N LYS A 216 18.56 29.90 11.87
CA LYS A 216 19.49 29.87 13.01
C LYS A 216 18.82 29.26 14.24
N VAL A 217 19.59 28.49 15.02
CA VAL A 217 19.15 27.85 16.28
C VAL A 217 18.86 28.82 17.43
N THR A 218 19.04 30.13 17.25
CA THR A 218 18.95 31.13 18.31
C THR A 218 17.57 31.14 18.97
N THR A 219 16.49 31.12 18.17
CA THR A 219 15.11 31.11 18.69
C THR A 219 14.80 29.80 19.43
N ASP A 220 15.25 28.65 18.93
CA ASP A 220 15.10 27.36 19.60
C ASP A 220 15.78 27.35 20.97
N LEU A 221 17.02 27.86 21.04
CA LEU A 221 17.77 27.97 22.29
C LEU A 221 17.10 28.93 23.29
N GLU A 222 16.52 30.04 22.82
CA GLU A 222 15.72 30.95 23.64
C GLU A 222 14.44 30.29 24.16
N TRP A 223 13.72 29.52 23.33
CA TRP A 223 12.55 28.73 23.74
C TRP A 223 12.93 27.65 24.76
N MET A 224 13.98 26.87 24.52
CA MET A 224 14.49 25.84 25.44
C MET A 224 14.93 26.45 26.78
N GLN A 225 15.57 27.62 26.77
CA GLN A 225 15.95 28.34 27.98
C GLN A 225 14.72 28.88 28.72
N ALA A 226 13.76 29.47 28.02
CA ALA A 226 12.52 30.00 28.61
C ALA A 226 11.71 28.90 29.30
N LEU A 227 11.61 27.72 28.68
CA LEU A 227 10.90 26.55 29.18
C LEU A 227 11.50 25.94 30.46
N SER A 228 12.69 26.36 30.90
CA SER A 228 13.25 26.03 32.21
C SER A 228 13.30 24.51 32.50
N GLY A 229 13.64 23.71 31.48
CA GLY A 229 13.71 22.25 31.56
C GLY A 229 12.41 21.50 31.19
N LYS A 230 11.34 22.21 30.85
CA LYS A 230 10.17 21.61 30.18
C LYS A 230 10.49 21.27 28.71
N PRO A 231 9.87 20.23 28.13
CA PRO A 231 10.10 19.85 26.74
C PRO A 231 9.74 20.98 25.77
N TYR A 232 10.70 21.31 24.90
CA TYR A 232 10.46 22.03 23.67
C TYR A 232 10.10 21.03 22.56
N MET A 233 9.10 21.35 21.76
CA MET A 233 8.82 20.68 20.50
C MET A 233 9.36 21.54 19.37
N MET A 234 10.35 21.03 18.64
CA MET A 234 11.09 21.82 17.64
C MET A 234 10.41 21.78 16.27
N PRO A 235 10.16 22.93 15.62
CA PRO A 235 9.54 22.98 14.29
C PRO A 235 10.53 22.65 13.18
N VAL A 236 10.06 21.91 12.17
CA VAL A 236 10.78 21.60 10.94
C VAL A 236 9.83 21.74 9.75
N SER A 237 10.27 22.35 8.65
CA SER A 237 9.47 22.44 7.43
C SER A 237 10.39 22.55 6.20
N PRO A 238 9.98 22.11 5.01
CA PRO A 238 10.76 22.29 3.79
C PRO A 238 10.45 23.66 3.16
N TRP A 239 10.09 23.70 1.88
CA TRP A 239 9.65 24.89 1.18
C TRP A 239 8.42 25.55 1.82
N PHE A 240 8.08 26.76 1.42
CA PHE A 240 6.81 27.43 1.76
C PHE A 240 6.46 28.42 0.66
N TYR A 241 5.25 28.35 0.12
CA TYR A 241 4.72 29.37 -0.76
C TYR A 241 3.18 29.35 -0.73
N THR A 242 2.57 30.52 -0.59
CA THR A 242 1.12 30.67 -0.68
C THR A 242 0.77 31.88 -1.53
N ASN A 243 -0.23 31.73 -2.40
CA ASN A 243 -0.80 32.82 -3.20
C ASN A 243 -2.31 32.59 -3.35
N LEU A 244 -3.02 32.89 -2.26
CA LEU A 244 -4.45 32.75 -2.02
C LEU A 244 -4.98 34.10 -1.47
N PRO A 245 -4.95 35.18 -2.30
CA PRO A 245 -5.25 36.54 -1.85
C PRO A 245 -6.68 36.71 -1.31
N GLN A 246 -7.61 35.82 -1.65
CA GLN A 246 -8.96 35.75 -1.07
C GLN A 246 -8.99 35.47 0.45
N TRP A 247 -7.87 35.00 1.02
CA TRP A 247 -7.67 34.78 2.46
C TRP A 247 -6.51 35.62 3.01
N GLU A 248 -6.15 36.73 2.33
CA GLU A 248 -5.03 37.62 2.65
C GLU A 248 -3.65 36.90 2.69
N LYS A 249 -3.55 35.69 2.12
CA LYS A 249 -2.31 34.91 2.03
C LYS A 249 -1.61 35.10 0.68
N ASN A 250 -0.51 35.83 0.63
CA ASN A 250 0.31 35.95 -0.60
C ASN A 250 1.79 36.21 -0.29
N TRP A 251 2.52 35.19 0.20
CA TRP A 251 3.94 35.33 0.55
C TRP A 251 4.78 34.06 0.37
N LEU A 252 6.09 34.27 0.40
CA LEU A 252 7.15 33.28 0.28
C LEU A 252 8.12 33.42 1.47
N TRP A 253 8.45 32.31 2.13
CA TRP A 253 9.58 32.22 3.08
C TRP A 253 10.72 31.41 2.46
N ARG A 254 11.97 31.65 2.90
CA ARG A 254 13.14 31.01 2.28
C ARG A 254 13.20 29.51 2.58
N GLY A 255 12.75 28.71 1.62
CA GLY A 255 12.80 27.25 1.63
C GLY A 255 14.14 26.65 1.19
N ASP A 256 14.87 27.35 0.30
CA ASP A 256 16.20 27.09 -0.25
C ASP A 256 16.96 25.86 0.31
N ASP A 257 17.99 26.07 1.14
CA ASP A 257 18.80 25.00 1.76
C ASP A 257 18.15 24.45 3.06
N LEU A 258 16.93 24.91 3.40
CA LEU A 258 16.36 24.83 4.76
C LEU A 258 16.13 23.39 5.23
N TRP A 259 15.58 22.53 4.38
CA TRP A 259 15.22 21.16 4.78
C TRP A 259 16.43 20.37 5.28
N HIS A 260 17.59 20.52 4.64
CA HIS A 260 18.82 19.88 5.11
C HIS A 260 19.31 20.50 6.43
N HIS A 261 19.49 21.83 6.46
CA HIS A 261 20.02 22.52 7.63
C HIS A 261 19.16 22.35 8.87
N ARG A 262 17.82 22.40 8.73
CA ARG A 262 16.90 22.26 9.86
C ARG A 262 16.93 20.86 10.47
N TRP A 263 17.07 19.81 9.66
CA TRP A 263 17.29 18.45 10.19
C TRP A 263 18.65 18.29 10.87
N LYS A 264 19.72 18.92 10.36
CA LYS A 264 21.01 18.93 11.08
C LYS A 264 20.93 19.67 12.41
N GLN A 265 20.18 20.77 12.50
CA GLN A 265 19.92 21.51 13.75
C GLN A 265 19.13 20.66 14.77
N VAL A 266 18.13 19.89 14.33
CA VAL A 266 17.41 18.91 15.17
C VAL A 266 18.38 17.85 15.73
N ILE A 267 19.28 17.34 14.89
CA ILE A 267 20.28 16.34 15.27
C ILE A 267 21.30 16.90 16.27
N GLU A 268 21.64 18.19 16.17
CA GLU A 268 22.54 18.93 17.08
C GLU A 268 21.87 19.26 18.42
N LEU A 269 20.72 19.93 18.41
CA LEU A 269 20.04 20.42 19.62
C LEU A 269 19.39 19.31 20.47
N GLN A 270 19.10 18.15 19.87
CA GLN A 270 18.45 17.01 20.53
C GLN A 270 17.16 17.39 21.32
N PRO A 271 16.19 18.06 20.68
CA PRO A 271 14.90 18.34 21.32
C PRO A 271 14.16 17.02 21.64
N PRO A 272 13.40 16.94 22.73
CA PRO A 272 12.70 15.71 23.12
C PRO A 272 11.52 15.35 22.21
N LEU A 273 10.99 16.32 21.45
CA LEU A 273 9.91 16.18 20.48
C LEU A 273 10.23 17.01 19.24
N VAL A 274 9.88 16.52 18.05
CA VAL A 274 9.99 17.25 16.78
C VAL A 274 8.64 17.23 16.08
N GLN A 275 8.25 18.37 15.51
CA GLN A 275 7.08 18.45 14.65
C GLN A 275 7.46 19.01 13.29
N ILE A 276 7.29 18.17 12.27
CA ILE A 276 7.22 18.62 10.88
C ILE A 276 5.92 19.42 10.78
N LEU A 277 5.99 20.68 10.32
CA LEU A 277 4.87 21.62 10.35
C LEU A 277 3.71 21.29 9.40
N THR A 278 3.76 20.14 8.73
CA THR A 278 2.83 19.80 7.64
C THR A 278 2.90 18.34 7.24
N TRP A 279 1.82 17.91 6.59
CA TRP A 279 1.67 16.64 5.90
C TRP A 279 0.81 16.84 4.64
N ASN A 280 -0.34 17.51 4.78
CA ASN A 280 -1.32 17.78 3.72
C ASN A 280 -1.74 19.26 3.62
N ASP A 281 -0.92 20.22 4.08
CA ASP A 281 -1.19 21.64 3.81
C ASP A 281 -0.72 22.03 2.40
N TYR A 282 -1.62 21.81 1.45
CA TYR A 282 -1.45 22.16 0.05
C TYR A 282 -1.50 23.68 -0.19
N GLY A 283 -2.20 24.45 0.66
CA GLY A 283 -2.37 25.89 0.48
C GLY A 283 -1.09 26.69 0.70
N GLU A 284 -0.20 26.17 1.55
CA GLU A 284 1.08 26.80 1.89
C GLU A 284 2.30 26.11 1.24
N ALA A 285 2.07 25.18 0.32
CA ALA A 285 3.07 24.48 -0.51
C ALA A 285 4.24 23.84 0.27
N HIS A 286 4.06 23.56 1.56
CA HIS A 286 5.11 22.97 2.41
C HIS A 286 4.91 21.47 2.71
N TYR A 287 3.72 20.94 2.42
CA TYR A 287 3.33 19.54 2.59
C TYR A 287 4.34 18.49 2.08
N ILE A 288 4.23 17.27 2.62
CA ILE A 288 5.13 16.14 2.32
C ILE A 288 4.38 14.80 2.12
N GLY A 289 3.08 14.75 2.38
CA GLY A 289 2.21 13.62 2.09
C GLY A 289 1.66 13.65 0.66
N PRO A 290 0.82 12.67 0.28
CA PRO A 290 0.15 12.64 -1.01
C PRO A 290 -0.76 13.86 -1.25
N ILE A 291 -0.95 14.24 -2.52
CA ILE A 291 -2.02 15.19 -2.91
C ILE A 291 -3.32 14.41 -3.06
N TYR A 292 -4.38 14.88 -2.41
CA TYR A 292 -5.75 14.47 -2.68
C TYR A 292 -6.53 15.68 -3.20
N GLU A 293 -6.96 15.63 -4.46
CA GLU A 293 -7.60 16.77 -5.17
C GLU A 293 -8.78 17.37 -4.39
N SER A 294 -9.58 16.53 -3.74
CA SER A 294 -10.73 16.91 -2.91
C SER A 294 -10.37 17.66 -1.62
N GLY A 295 -9.08 17.79 -1.29
CA GLY A 295 -8.55 18.55 -0.17
C GLY A 295 -7.81 19.83 -0.58
N LEU A 296 -7.72 20.14 -1.87
CA LEU A 296 -7.05 21.34 -2.37
C LEU A 296 -7.85 22.61 -2.03
N PRO A 297 -7.25 23.62 -1.38
CA PRO A 297 -7.89 24.93 -1.21
C PRO A 297 -8.20 25.59 -2.56
N GLU A 298 -9.37 26.24 -2.67
CA GLU A 298 -9.79 26.98 -3.86
C GLU A 298 -8.68 27.95 -4.33
N GLY A 299 -8.29 27.86 -5.61
CA GLY A 299 -7.25 28.71 -6.20
C GLY A 299 -5.79 28.26 -5.97
N SER A 300 -5.53 27.22 -5.16
CA SER A 300 -4.16 26.70 -4.95
C SER A 300 -3.62 25.87 -6.11
N SER A 301 -4.48 25.18 -6.85
CA SER A 301 -4.13 24.27 -7.96
C SER A 301 -3.12 24.87 -8.95
N ARG A 302 -3.22 26.18 -9.25
CA ARG A 302 -2.31 26.90 -10.17
C ARG A 302 -0.81 26.85 -9.81
N TYR A 303 -0.45 26.50 -8.58
CA TYR A 303 0.95 26.29 -8.13
C TYR A 303 1.15 24.93 -7.42
N ILE A 304 0.15 24.05 -7.46
CA ILE A 304 0.14 22.74 -6.76
C ILE A 304 -0.04 21.58 -7.73
N ASP A 305 -0.76 21.79 -8.84
CA ASP A 305 -0.88 20.82 -9.92
C ASP A 305 0.51 20.49 -10.48
N ASN A 306 0.76 19.20 -10.75
CA ASN A 306 2.06 18.66 -11.16
C ASN A 306 3.21 18.87 -10.15
N HIS A 307 2.92 19.30 -8.91
CA HIS A 307 3.91 19.48 -7.85
C HIS A 307 3.73 18.51 -6.65
N PRO A 308 3.78 17.17 -6.80
CA PRO A 308 3.65 16.25 -5.65
C PRO A 308 4.86 16.30 -4.71
N HIS A 309 4.75 16.85 -3.49
CA HIS A 309 5.89 17.17 -2.61
C HIS A 309 6.50 15.99 -1.81
N ASP A 310 6.10 14.76 -2.09
CA ASP A 310 6.46 13.56 -1.33
C ASP A 310 7.96 13.23 -1.31
N ALA A 311 8.71 13.61 -2.35
CA ALA A 311 10.15 13.36 -2.48
C ALA A 311 11.00 13.85 -1.28
N TRP A 312 10.54 14.84 -0.51
CA TRP A 312 11.24 15.27 0.72
C TRP A 312 11.20 14.23 1.85
N ARG A 313 10.28 13.25 1.81
CA ARG A 313 10.22 12.13 2.75
C ARG A 313 11.36 11.11 2.56
N THR A 314 11.93 11.01 1.35
CA THR A 314 12.91 9.98 0.96
C THR A 314 14.12 9.88 1.90
N LEU A 315 14.59 11.02 2.45
CA LEU A 315 15.75 11.07 3.36
C LEU A 315 15.36 11.15 4.85
N LEU A 316 14.07 11.26 5.19
CA LEU A 316 13.61 11.34 6.58
C LEU A 316 14.06 10.16 7.46
N PRO A 317 14.01 8.88 7.02
CA PRO A 317 14.52 7.75 7.81
C PRO A 317 15.97 7.93 8.26
N HIS A 318 16.81 8.51 7.40
CA HIS A 318 18.23 8.72 7.69
C HIS A 318 18.45 9.85 8.70
N TYR A 319 17.75 10.98 8.55
CA TYR A 319 17.82 12.09 9.53
C TYR A 319 17.24 11.71 10.90
N ILE A 320 16.05 11.10 10.91
CA ILE A 320 15.32 10.77 12.14
C ILE A 320 16.09 9.69 12.95
N ASP A 321 16.68 8.69 12.29
CA ASP A 321 17.46 7.68 13.00
C ASP A 321 18.88 8.15 13.36
N GLU A 322 19.40 9.23 12.76
CA GLU A 322 20.59 9.94 13.27
C GLU A 322 20.27 10.74 14.54
N TYR A 323 19.16 11.48 14.53
CA TYR A 323 18.60 12.19 15.66
C TYR A 323 18.37 11.24 16.85
N ARG A 324 17.70 10.10 16.64
CA ARG A 324 17.51 9.06 17.67
C ARG A 324 18.82 8.41 18.15
N ARG A 325 19.79 8.13 17.26
CA ARG A 325 21.09 7.54 17.64
C ARG A 325 21.92 8.46 18.54
N ASN A 326 22.01 9.75 18.22
CA ASN A 326 22.83 10.69 18.98
C ASN A 326 22.31 10.83 20.42
N SER A 327 21.00 10.76 20.62
CA SER A 327 20.38 10.74 21.96
C SER A 327 20.89 9.59 22.84
N ILE A 328 20.98 8.38 22.27
CA ILE A 328 21.41 7.17 22.96
C ILE A 328 22.90 7.28 23.31
N ALA A 329 23.73 7.76 22.38
CA ALA A 329 25.16 8.00 22.62
C ALA A 329 25.40 9.00 23.77
N ASN A 330 24.63 10.09 23.79
CA ASN A 330 24.69 11.11 24.84
C ASN A 330 24.23 10.61 26.23
N ARG A 331 23.44 9.54 26.30
CA ARG A 331 22.95 8.94 27.55
C ARG A 331 23.87 7.87 28.16
N HIS A 332 24.60 7.14 27.32
CA HIS A 332 25.33 5.93 27.75
C HIS A 332 26.86 6.06 27.72
N GLY A 333 27.38 7.30 27.70
CA GLY A 333 28.78 7.58 28.02
C GLY A 333 29.79 6.86 27.13
N ASN A 334 29.59 6.94 25.80
CA ASN A 334 30.51 6.40 24.79
C ASN A 334 30.79 4.88 24.90
N THR A 335 29.84 4.09 25.40
CA THR A 335 29.94 2.62 25.42
C THR A 335 28.94 1.94 24.49
N THR A 336 29.47 1.15 23.55
CA THR A 336 28.77 0.22 22.63
C THR A 336 27.75 0.85 21.67
N ARG A 337 27.98 0.68 20.35
CA ARG A 337 26.94 0.89 19.32
C ARG A 337 25.87 -0.21 19.44
N ALA A 338 24.93 -0.05 20.35
CA ALA A 338 23.75 -0.90 20.43
C ALA A 338 22.92 -0.73 19.14
N PHE A 339 22.68 -1.83 18.43
CA PHE A 339 21.74 -1.83 17.32
C PHE A 339 20.33 -1.59 17.88
N LEU A 340 19.75 -0.44 17.54
CA LEU A 340 18.31 -0.24 17.68
C LEU A 340 17.60 -1.36 16.93
N HIS A 341 16.59 -1.98 17.54
CA HIS A 341 15.70 -2.88 16.81
C HIS A 341 15.01 -2.05 15.71
N GLN A 342 15.43 -2.27 14.46
CA GLN A 342 14.95 -1.52 13.31
C GLN A 342 13.46 -1.80 13.09
N LYS A 343 12.61 -0.87 13.53
CA LYS A 343 11.14 -0.95 13.39
C LYS A 343 10.73 -1.09 11.92
N TYR A 344 11.49 -0.46 11.03
CA TYR A 344 11.43 -0.61 9.57
C TYR A 344 12.84 -0.75 9.00
N PRO A 345 13.04 -1.48 7.89
CA PRO A 345 14.36 -1.64 7.27
C PRO A 345 14.74 -0.40 6.45
N ILE A 346 15.82 0.29 6.84
CA ILE A 346 16.39 1.38 6.03
C ILE A 346 17.02 0.78 4.77
N SER A 347 16.65 1.30 3.60
CA SER A 347 17.37 1.00 2.35
C SER A 347 18.67 1.82 2.30
N TYR A 348 19.78 1.19 2.67
CA TYR A 348 21.13 1.76 2.52
C TYR A 348 21.61 1.68 1.06
N THR A 349 20.93 2.42 0.18
CA THR A 349 21.25 2.58 -1.24
C THR A 349 21.55 4.05 -1.54
N ASP A 350 22.32 4.33 -2.59
CA ASP A 350 22.57 5.71 -3.04
C ASP A 350 21.26 6.37 -3.48
N LYS A 351 20.97 7.56 -2.93
CA LYS A 351 19.74 8.32 -3.21
C LYS A 351 20.00 9.81 -3.20
N ALA A 352 19.52 10.56 -4.19
CA ALA A 352 19.41 12.02 -4.06
C ALA A 352 17.96 12.50 -4.03
N VAL A 353 17.75 13.65 -3.41
CA VAL A 353 16.53 14.47 -3.49
C VAL A 353 16.99 15.86 -3.89
N TYR A 354 16.41 16.40 -4.97
CA TYR A 354 16.81 17.68 -5.53
C TYR A 354 15.61 18.57 -5.81
N TRP A 355 15.74 19.88 -5.59
CA TRP A 355 14.65 20.85 -5.74
C TRP A 355 15.11 22.19 -6.30
N TYR A 356 14.23 22.87 -7.03
CA TYR A 356 14.44 24.19 -7.65
C TYR A 356 13.12 24.81 -8.13
N ARG A 357 13.07 26.15 -8.26
CA ARG A 357 11.98 26.84 -8.98
C ARG A 357 12.16 26.67 -10.48
N LEU A 358 11.07 26.39 -11.21
CA LEU A 358 11.10 26.23 -12.68
C LEU A 358 11.41 27.55 -13.42
N ASN A 359 11.13 28.70 -12.80
CA ASN A 359 11.43 30.01 -13.35
C ASN A 359 12.59 30.72 -12.61
N HIS A 360 13.41 31.44 -13.37
CA HIS A 360 14.25 32.51 -12.84
C HIS A 360 13.36 33.60 -12.20
N GLY A 361 13.67 34.04 -10.97
CA GLY A 361 12.82 34.90 -10.13
C GLY A 361 12.59 36.34 -10.62
N GLN A 362 13.11 36.69 -11.80
CA GLN A 362 12.92 37.99 -12.47
C GLN A 362 12.34 37.84 -13.90
N SER A 363 11.74 36.68 -14.23
CA SER A 363 11.24 36.38 -15.59
C SER A 363 9.82 36.86 -15.87
N GLY A 364 9.06 37.20 -14.83
CA GLY A 364 7.65 37.55 -14.92
C GLY A 364 7.19 38.35 -13.70
N SER A 365 5.88 38.55 -13.59
CA SER A 365 5.26 39.16 -12.42
C SER A 365 5.39 38.24 -11.19
N ALA A 366 5.57 38.84 -10.02
CA ALA A 366 5.46 38.15 -8.74
C ALA A 366 4.00 38.01 -8.24
N ASP A 367 3.00 38.46 -9.01
CA ASP A 367 1.56 38.36 -8.68
C ASP A 367 1.17 38.90 -7.29
N GLY A 368 1.89 39.94 -6.83
CA GLY A 368 1.72 40.52 -5.50
C GLY A 368 2.33 39.72 -4.34
N THR A 369 2.95 38.56 -4.59
CA THR A 369 3.65 37.77 -3.58
C THR A 369 4.79 38.60 -2.96
N THR A 370 4.82 38.69 -1.63
CA THR A 370 5.95 39.27 -0.89
C THR A 370 6.97 38.19 -0.49
N GLY A 371 8.24 38.56 -0.50
CA GLY A 371 9.23 37.84 0.30
C GLY A 371 9.05 38.24 1.76
N ASN A 372 8.91 37.26 2.65
CA ASN A 372 8.38 37.39 4.02
C ASN A 372 6.89 37.78 4.07
N ASN A 373 6.31 37.70 5.27
CA ASN A 373 4.94 38.11 5.57
C ASN A 373 4.94 39.42 6.41
N PRO A 374 4.64 40.60 5.81
CA PRO A 374 4.54 41.86 6.55
C PRO A 374 3.42 41.89 7.59
N GLY A 375 2.35 41.10 7.40
CA GLY A 375 1.28 40.92 8.40
C GLY A 375 1.76 40.23 9.67
N ALA A 376 2.83 39.43 9.60
CA ALA A 376 3.53 38.87 10.75
C ALA A 376 4.60 39.83 11.34
N GLY A 377 4.62 41.11 10.94
CA GLY A 377 5.58 42.10 11.40
C GLY A 377 7.00 41.95 10.81
N GLN A 378 7.17 41.10 9.80
CA GLN A 378 8.45 40.88 9.13
C GLN A 378 8.72 41.99 8.09
N PRO A 379 9.99 42.30 7.76
CA PRO A 379 10.30 43.28 6.71
C PRO A 379 9.87 42.75 5.34
N GLU A 380 9.13 43.56 4.58
CA GLU A 380 8.77 43.25 3.19
C GLU A 380 10.03 43.20 2.31
N MET A 381 10.19 42.12 1.55
CA MET A 381 11.28 41.89 0.60
C MET A 381 10.71 41.43 -0.74
N LYS A 382 11.49 41.45 -1.83
CA LYS A 382 11.06 40.84 -3.10
C LYS A 382 11.23 39.31 -3.01
N PRO A 383 10.32 38.50 -3.56
CA PRO A 383 10.45 37.04 -3.54
C PRO A 383 11.78 36.49 -4.06
N HIS A 384 12.38 37.09 -5.10
CA HIS A 384 13.71 36.68 -5.62
C HIS A 384 14.91 37.15 -4.76
N GLU A 385 14.69 38.00 -3.77
CA GLU A 385 15.68 38.31 -2.75
C GLU A 385 15.64 37.27 -1.62
N VAL A 386 14.49 36.59 -1.43
CA VAL A 386 14.26 35.60 -0.38
C VAL A 386 14.49 34.17 -0.86
N SER A 387 13.98 33.75 -2.02
CA SER A 387 14.33 32.47 -2.63
C SER A 387 15.32 32.65 -3.77
N GLN A 388 16.49 32.03 -3.64
CA GLN A 388 17.60 32.21 -4.55
C GLN A 388 17.36 31.47 -5.89
N ASP A 389 17.88 32.01 -6.99
CA ASP A 389 17.94 31.33 -8.30
C ASP A 389 19.02 30.23 -8.26
N LYS A 390 18.70 29.15 -7.54
CA LYS A 390 19.55 28.02 -7.20
C LYS A 390 18.81 26.69 -7.34
N LEU A 391 19.60 25.65 -7.54
CA LEU A 391 19.23 24.25 -7.47
C LEU A 391 19.85 23.64 -6.22
N PHE A 392 19.06 22.94 -5.42
CA PHE A 392 19.47 22.35 -4.14
C PHE A 392 19.48 20.82 -4.26
N VAL A 393 20.52 20.15 -3.74
CA VAL A 393 20.64 18.68 -3.75
C VAL A 393 21.03 18.17 -2.37
N SER A 394 20.25 17.22 -1.84
CA SER A 394 20.67 16.37 -0.72
C SER A 394 20.87 14.96 -1.22
N VAL A 395 22.01 14.34 -0.93
CA VAL A 395 22.35 12.99 -1.40
C VAL A 395 22.80 12.12 -0.24
N PHE A 396 22.17 10.96 -0.04
CA PHE A 396 22.73 9.89 0.75
C PHE A 396 23.59 9.01 -0.17
N VAL A 397 24.87 8.82 0.19
CA VAL A 397 25.77 7.90 -0.51
C VAL A 397 26.29 6.82 0.43
N THR A 398 26.45 5.59 -0.06
CA THR A 398 27.03 4.47 0.69
C THR A 398 28.55 4.51 0.72
N GLU A 399 29.16 5.17 -0.27
CA GLU A 399 30.60 5.24 -0.52
C GLU A 399 31.00 6.66 -0.99
N PRO A 400 32.26 7.09 -0.81
CA PRO A 400 32.74 8.37 -1.34
C PRO A 400 32.42 8.55 -2.82
N SER A 401 31.75 9.64 -3.18
CA SER A 401 31.17 9.87 -4.50
C SER A 401 31.28 11.32 -4.93
N GLN A 402 31.19 11.60 -6.23
CA GLN A 402 31.05 12.96 -6.77
C GLN A 402 29.66 13.12 -7.39
N VAL A 403 28.92 14.17 -7.02
CA VAL A 403 27.60 14.46 -7.61
C VAL A 403 27.71 15.63 -8.56
N TYR A 404 27.55 15.33 -9.84
CA TYR A 404 27.56 16.30 -10.93
C TYR A 404 26.16 16.88 -11.12
N VAL A 405 26.07 18.20 -11.28
CA VAL A 405 24.82 18.96 -11.47
C VAL A 405 24.98 19.91 -12.65
N GLN A 406 24.10 19.78 -13.65
CA GLN A 406 24.18 20.52 -14.92
C GLN A 406 22.83 21.15 -15.26
N ILE A 407 22.84 22.38 -15.79
CA ILE A 407 21.65 23.10 -16.24
C ILE A 407 21.78 23.36 -17.74
N GLY A 408 20.85 22.81 -18.53
CA GLY A 408 20.86 22.88 -19.99
C GLY A 408 22.19 22.40 -20.58
N SER A 409 22.82 23.23 -21.42
CA SER A 409 24.13 22.97 -22.02
C SER A 409 25.30 23.64 -21.28
N GLY A 410 25.11 24.08 -20.04
CA GLY A 410 26.18 24.66 -19.22
C GLY A 410 27.23 23.63 -18.77
N PRO A 411 28.38 24.08 -18.26
CA PRO A 411 29.34 23.17 -17.62
C PRO A 411 28.74 22.61 -16.32
N PRO A 412 28.94 21.32 -15.99
CA PRO A 412 28.48 20.77 -14.73
C PRO A 412 29.26 21.34 -13.54
N SER A 413 28.54 21.61 -12.46
CA SER A 413 29.11 21.81 -11.12
C SER A 413 29.22 20.47 -10.40
N VAL A 414 30.06 20.37 -9.36
CA VAL A 414 30.29 19.11 -8.61
C VAL A 414 30.16 19.34 -7.10
N LEU A 415 29.38 18.51 -6.42
CA LEU A 415 29.43 18.29 -4.98
C LEU A 415 30.32 17.08 -4.69
N ASP A 416 31.38 17.28 -3.92
CA ASP A 416 32.27 16.20 -3.48
C ASP A 416 31.68 15.55 -2.21
N ALA A 417 30.98 14.42 -2.39
CA ALA A 417 30.39 13.63 -1.31
C ALA A 417 31.43 12.63 -0.77
N GLY A 418 32.55 13.16 -0.27
CA GLY A 418 33.75 12.39 0.12
C GLY A 418 33.61 11.44 1.31
N ALA A 419 32.42 11.32 1.90
CA ALA A 419 32.14 10.40 3.01
C ALA A 419 30.73 9.78 2.91
N PRO A 420 30.55 8.50 3.29
CA PRO A 420 29.24 7.86 3.40
C PRO A 420 28.29 8.60 4.35
N GLY A 421 27.02 8.71 3.97
CA GLY A 421 26.00 9.48 4.70
C GLY A 421 25.34 10.53 3.83
N ILE A 422 24.58 11.44 4.47
CA ILE A 422 23.94 12.56 3.76
C ILE A 422 24.94 13.70 3.56
N ASN A 423 25.15 14.05 2.29
CA ASN A 423 25.89 15.21 1.82
C ASN A 423 24.90 16.20 1.18
N HIS A 424 25.20 17.49 1.15
CA HIS A 424 24.30 18.54 0.63
C HIS A 424 25.09 19.62 -0.12
N GLY A 425 24.47 20.24 -1.11
CA GLY A 425 25.03 21.37 -1.84
C GLY A 425 23.98 22.12 -2.66
N SER A 426 24.22 23.41 -2.88
CA SER A 426 23.36 24.26 -3.71
C SER A 426 24.13 25.03 -4.78
N PHE A 427 23.53 25.12 -5.95
CA PHE A 427 24.19 25.45 -7.21
C PHE A 427 23.44 26.59 -7.90
N PRO A 428 24.07 27.75 -8.15
CA PRO A 428 23.40 28.90 -8.75
C PRO A 428 23.07 28.65 -10.23
N PHE A 429 21.89 29.09 -10.68
CA PHE A 429 21.48 28.99 -12.08
C PHE A 429 22.43 29.73 -13.03
N ASN A 430 23.15 30.77 -12.55
CA ASN A 430 24.10 31.57 -13.35
C ASN A 430 23.52 32.09 -14.69
N GLY A 431 22.20 32.33 -14.73
CA GLY A 431 21.47 32.75 -15.92
C GLY A 431 21.15 31.64 -16.93
N GLN A 432 21.60 30.40 -16.69
CA GLN A 432 21.41 29.23 -17.55
C GLN A 432 19.96 28.75 -17.55
N THR A 433 19.53 28.16 -18.66
CA THR A 433 18.19 27.61 -18.86
C THR A 433 18.27 26.30 -19.62
N GLY A 434 17.21 25.49 -19.55
CA GLY A 434 17.17 24.12 -20.08
C GLY A 434 17.08 23.05 -18.97
N PRO A 435 17.07 21.76 -19.35
CA PRO A 435 16.82 20.65 -18.44
C PRO A 435 17.89 20.53 -17.35
N VAL A 436 17.49 20.03 -16.18
CA VAL A 436 18.37 19.85 -15.03
C VAL A 436 18.85 18.40 -14.99
N ARG A 437 20.14 18.15 -15.22
CA ARG A 437 20.74 16.82 -15.15
C ARG A 437 21.54 16.68 -13.87
N ILE A 438 21.34 15.56 -13.16
CA ILE A 438 22.09 15.24 -11.93
C ILE A 438 22.59 13.80 -12.03
N SER A 439 23.87 13.57 -11.72
CA SER A 439 24.45 12.22 -11.69
C SER A 439 25.42 12.02 -10.53
N ILE A 440 25.32 10.87 -9.85
CA ILE A 440 26.31 10.40 -8.86
C ILE A 440 27.36 9.59 -9.61
N VAL A 441 28.63 9.89 -9.37
CA VAL A 441 29.80 9.30 -10.01
C VAL A 441 30.70 8.66 -8.95
N ARG A 442 31.12 7.42 -9.19
CA ARG A 442 32.16 6.71 -8.43
C ARG A 442 33.16 6.11 -9.42
N ASP A 443 34.45 6.13 -9.10
CA ASP A 443 35.55 5.64 -9.96
C ASP A 443 35.48 6.10 -11.44
N ASN A 444 35.15 7.38 -11.66
CA ASN A 444 34.93 8.00 -12.98
C ASN A 444 33.81 7.35 -13.82
N ARG A 445 32.84 6.68 -13.19
CA ARG A 445 31.64 6.11 -13.82
C ARG A 445 30.39 6.72 -13.21
N GLU A 446 29.42 7.10 -14.04
CA GLU A 446 28.08 7.41 -13.56
C GLU A 446 27.43 6.14 -13.01
N VAL A 447 26.99 6.22 -11.75
CA VAL A 447 26.34 5.15 -11.01
C VAL A 447 24.83 5.27 -11.11
N VAL A 448 24.33 6.50 -11.04
CA VAL A 448 22.91 6.84 -11.14
C VAL A 448 22.78 8.30 -11.64
N THR A 449 21.91 8.52 -12.63
CA THR A 449 21.69 9.76 -13.38
C THR A 449 20.19 10.00 -13.60
N THR A 450 19.73 11.25 -13.46
CA THR A 450 18.35 11.67 -13.82
C THR A 450 18.36 13.00 -14.58
N THR A 451 17.22 13.35 -15.18
CA THR A 451 17.01 14.65 -15.82
C THR A 451 15.62 15.21 -15.49
N GLY A 452 15.59 16.29 -14.71
CA GLY A 452 14.39 17.04 -14.37
C GLY A 452 13.99 18.08 -15.43
N PRO A 453 12.79 18.68 -15.29
CA PRO A 453 12.24 19.70 -16.19
C PRO A 453 13.13 20.94 -16.34
N SER A 454 12.91 21.68 -17.42
CA SER A 454 13.76 22.82 -17.77
C SER A 454 13.55 24.03 -16.87
N ILE A 455 14.65 24.59 -16.36
CA ILE A 455 14.67 25.97 -15.85
C ILE A 455 14.44 26.90 -17.04
N THR A 456 13.46 27.79 -16.96
CA THR A 456 13.02 28.62 -18.09
C THR A 456 12.69 30.07 -17.70
N ARG A 457 12.80 30.98 -18.67
CA ARG A 457 12.35 32.38 -18.56
C ARG A 457 10.93 32.59 -19.09
N GLN A 458 10.25 31.52 -19.51
CA GLN A 458 8.86 31.56 -19.92
C GLN A 458 7.96 31.28 -18.71
N CYS A 459 7.18 32.27 -18.33
CA CYS A 459 6.28 32.26 -17.19
C CYS A 459 4.84 31.98 -17.64
N THR A 460 4.16 31.01 -17.03
CA THR A 460 2.75 30.71 -17.33
C THR A 460 1.88 31.90 -16.96
N GLY A 461 1.08 32.41 -17.90
CA GLY A 461 0.31 33.65 -17.73
C GLY A 461 1.17 34.91 -17.49
N GLY A 462 2.50 34.84 -17.67
CA GLY A 462 3.43 35.90 -17.30
C GLY A 462 3.75 35.97 -15.80
N LEU A 463 3.33 34.98 -15.00
CA LEU A 463 3.58 34.91 -13.55
C LEU A 463 4.75 33.97 -13.24
N VAL A 464 5.60 34.35 -12.29
CA VAL A 464 6.62 33.46 -11.72
C VAL A 464 5.93 32.49 -10.76
N ASP A 465 6.06 31.18 -11.00
CA ASP A 465 5.74 30.21 -9.96
C ASP A 465 6.88 30.18 -8.92
N TRP A 466 6.51 30.37 -7.66
CA TRP A 466 7.42 30.35 -6.52
C TRP A 466 7.43 29.00 -5.80
N ASN A 467 6.63 28.02 -6.25
CA ASN A 467 6.73 26.66 -5.75
C ASN A 467 8.01 25.96 -6.27
N ALA A 468 8.47 24.95 -5.55
CA ALA A 468 9.61 24.12 -5.92
C ALA A 468 9.16 22.86 -6.66
N TYR A 469 9.64 22.69 -7.89
CA TYR A 469 9.77 21.35 -8.44
C TYR A 469 10.81 20.59 -7.63
N ARG A 470 10.55 19.31 -7.34
CA ARG A 470 11.52 18.41 -6.73
C ARG A 470 11.35 16.98 -7.20
N SER A 471 12.41 16.20 -7.18
CA SER A 471 12.36 14.80 -7.58
C SER A 471 13.43 13.99 -6.84
N VAL A 472 13.31 12.66 -6.97
CA VAL A 472 14.25 11.68 -6.42
C VAL A 472 15.21 11.23 -7.53
N LEU A 473 16.37 10.75 -7.11
CA LEU A 473 17.33 10.01 -7.90
C LEU A 473 17.61 8.72 -7.12
N ASP A 474 16.89 7.63 -7.43
CA ASP A 474 17.17 6.30 -6.88
C ASP A 474 17.89 5.46 -7.97
N LEU A 475 18.59 4.40 -7.58
CA LEU A 475 19.38 3.52 -8.46
C LEU A 475 18.57 2.80 -9.56
N ARG A 476 17.27 3.06 -9.63
CA ARG A 476 16.29 2.44 -10.53
C ARG A 476 15.98 3.30 -11.76
N ASP A 477 16.04 4.63 -11.63
CA ASP A 477 15.53 5.55 -12.67
C ASP A 477 16.48 5.67 -13.89
N SER A 478 17.76 5.34 -13.69
CA SER A 478 18.85 5.73 -14.61
C SER A 478 19.07 4.80 -15.79
N ALA A 479 18.43 3.63 -15.81
CA ALA A 479 18.51 2.69 -16.93
C ALA A 479 17.76 3.18 -18.19
N MET A 480 16.89 4.19 -18.07
CA MET A 480 15.94 4.61 -19.10
C MET A 480 16.41 5.74 -20.03
N ALA A 481 17.56 6.37 -19.77
CA ALA A 481 17.88 7.71 -20.30
C ALA A 481 18.89 7.77 -21.48
N TYR A 482 18.90 6.82 -22.42
CA TYR A 482 19.69 6.99 -23.67
C TYR A 482 19.18 6.20 -24.90
N ARG A 483 18.35 6.84 -25.74
CA ARG A 483 18.25 6.60 -27.20
C ARG A 483 17.43 7.72 -27.88
N LEU A 484 18.12 8.59 -28.62
CA LEU A 484 17.50 9.60 -29.47
C LEU A 484 16.86 8.95 -30.71
N SER A 485 15.76 9.52 -31.18
CA SER A 485 14.98 9.03 -32.32
C SER A 485 15.70 9.29 -33.65
N GLY A 486 16.21 8.23 -34.28
CA GLY A 486 16.60 8.22 -35.69
C GLY A 486 15.40 7.89 -36.58
N GLN A 487 15.22 8.62 -37.68
CA GLN A 487 14.11 8.40 -38.62
C GLN A 487 14.25 7.07 -39.36
N LEU A 488 13.16 6.29 -39.42
CA LEU A 488 13.08 5.06 -40.21
C LEU A 488 12.84 5.39 -41.70
N PRO A 489 13.61 4.81 -42.64
CA PRO A 489 13.21 4.74 -44.04
C PRO A 489 12.18 3.62 -44.24
N GLU A 490 11.21 3.84 -45.13
CA GLU A 490 10.36 2.74 -45.62
C GLU A 490 11.18 1.70 -46.39
N SER A 491 10.80 0.42 -46.28
CA SER A 491 11.27 -0.62 -47.20
C SER A 491 10.16 -1.63 -47.48
N THR A 492 10.06 -2.05 -48.74
CA THR A 492 8.98 -2.90 -49.26
C THR A 492 9.19 -4.39 -48.94
N PRO A 493 8.12 -5.20 -48.88
CA PRO A 493 8.19 -6.57 -48.39
C PRO A 493 8.84 -7.52 -49.38
N ALA A 494 9.93 -8.17 -48.96
CA ALA A 494 10.55 -9.28 -49.69
C ALA A 494 9.98 -10.62 -49.21
N THR A 495 9.21 -11.31 -50.06
CA THR A 495 8.72 -12.66 -49.78
C THR A 495 9.84 -13.68 -49.83
N ILE A 496 10.15 -14.32 -48.70
CA ILE A 496 10.98 -15.54 -48.64
C ILE A 496 10.11 -16.66 -48.05
N ALA A 497 9.76 -17.63 -48.89
CA ALA A 497 9.09 -18.85 -48.46
C ALA A 497 10.12 -19.98 -48.28
N SER A 498 10.04 -20.71 -47.16
CA SER A 498 10.72 -22.00 -46.97
C SER A 498 9.95 -22.84 -45.95
N PRO A 499 10.01 -24.18 -46.05
CA PRO A 499 8.96 -25.05 -45.52
C PRO A 499 9.16 -25.40 -44.04
N PHE A 500 8.25 -24.96 -43.19
CA PHE A 500 8.11 -25.54 -41.85
C PHE A 500 7.34 -26.87 -41.92
N ALA A 501 7.84 -27.88 -41.20
CA ALA A 501 7.18 -29.17 -41.11
C ALA A 501 5.84 -29.06 -40.36
N SER A 502 4.88 -29.91 -40.74
CA SER A 502 3.51 -29.88 -40.20
C SER A 502 3.45 -30.32 -38.73
N THR A 503 3.61 -29.39 -37.80
CA THR A 503 3.13 -29.53 -36.43
C THR A 503 1.61 -29.29 -36.38
N ILE A 504 0.92 -29.91 -35.43
CA ILE A 504 -0.55 -29.85 -35.35
C ILE A 504 -0.97 -28.39 -35.07
N SER A 505 -1.77 -27.83 -35.97
CA SER A 505 -2.32 -26.49 -35.88
C SER A 505 -3.40 -26.40 -34.81
N ILE A 506 -3.21 -25.52 -33.83
CA ILE A 506 -4.24 -25.16 -32.85
C ILE A 506 -5.31 -24.30 -33.53
N SER A 507 -6.55 -24.77 -33.55
CA SER A 507 -7.72 -23.94 -33.85
C SER A 507 -8.24 -23.36 -32.52
N PRO A 508 -8.34 -22.03 -32.35
CA PRO A 508 -8.78 -21.44 -31.09
C PRO A 508 -10.21 -21.87 -30.66
N GLU A 509 -11.06 -22.18 -31.65
CA GLU A 509 -12.46 -22.58 -31.49
C GLU A 509 -12.62 -23.89 -30.73
N ASP A 510 -11.64 -24.80 -30.84
CA ASP A 510 -11.67 -26.12 -30.18
C ASP A 510 -11.68 -26.00 -28.64
N TYR A 511 -11.21 -24.87 -28.11
CA TYR A 511 -11.06 -24.61 -26.67
C TYR A 511 -12.24 -23.84 -26.05
N THR A 512 -13.08 -23.18 -26.87
CA THR A 512 -14.23 -22.39 -26.40
C THR A 512 -15.17 -23.21 -25.51
N LYS A 513 -15.55 -24.41 -25.98
CA LYS A 513 -16.49 -25.29 -25.28
C LYS A 513 -15.82 -25.99 -24.07
N PRO A 514 -14.66 -26.66 -24.20
CA PRO A 514 -13.97 -27.25 -23.06
C PRO A 514 -13.69 -26.28 -21.91
N TYR A 515 -13.35 -25.02 -22.20
CA TYR A 515 -13.21 -23.98 -21.16
C TYR A 515 -14.53 -23.72 -20.42
N CYS A 516 -15.66 -23.58 -21.12
CA CYS A 516 -16.97 -23.42 -20.48
C CYS A 516 -17.37 -24.65 -19.63
N GLU A 517 -17.04 -25.85 -20.08
CA GLU A 517 -17.26 -27.09 -19.31
C GLU A 517 -16.36 -27.13 -18.07
N PHE A 518 -15.06 -26.80 -18.18
CA PHE A 518 -14.12 -26.69 -17.06
C PHE A 518 -14.58 -25.66 -16.00
N MET A 519 -14.93 -24.45 -16.43
CA MET A 519 -15.35 -23.35 -15.53
C MET A 519 -16.66 -23.63 -14.78
N THR A 520 -17.51 -24.48 -15.36
CA THR A 520 -18.76 -24.97 -14.76
C THR A 520 -18.51 -26.17 -13.84
N ALA A 521 -17.58 -27.06 -14.21
CA ALA A 521 -17.18 -28.23 -13.43
C ALA A 521 -16.44 -27.82 -12.14
N ASN A 522 -15.54 -26.83 -12.21
CA ASN A 522 -14.49 -26.60 -11.21
C ASN A 522 -14.58 -25.21 -10.54
N PRO A 523 -15.63 -24.96 -9.71
CA PRO A 523 -15.92 -23.64 -9.18
C PRO A 523 -14.85 -23.13 -8.22
N THR A 524 -14.49 -23.92 -7.20
CA THR A 524 -13.52 -23.51 -6.17
C THR A 524 -12.07 -23.75 -6.60
N ILE A 525 -11.09 -23.29 -5.82
CA ILE A 525 -9.68 -23.58 -6.09
C ILE A 525 -9.37 -25.09 -6.04
N PHE A 526 -9.83 -25.77 -4.99
CA PHE A 526 -9.60 -27.20 -4.80
C PHE A 526 -10.14 -28.07 -5.95
N HIS A 527 -11.30 -27.71 -6.53
CA HIS A 527 -11.87 -28.42 -7.68
C HIS A 527 -11.08 -28.16 -8.97
N ALA A 528 -10.52 -26.96 -9.14
CA ALA A 528 -9.68 -26.67 -10.31
C ALA A 528 -8.36 -27.45 -10.24
N VAL A 529 -7.71 -27.54 -9.07
CA VAL A 529 -6.53 -28.41 -8.89
C VAL A 529 -6.88 -29.88 -9.12
N ASP A 530 -7.97 -30.39 -8.56
CA ASP A 530 -8.42 -31.77 -8.77
C ASP A 530 -8.70 -32.08 -10.25
N GLY A 531 -9.43 -31.20 -10.94
CA GLY A 531 -9.72 -31.33 -12.38
C GLY A 531 -8.47 -31.27 -13.26
N PHE A 532 -7.58 -30.30 -13.03
CA PHE A 532 -6.32 -30.17 -13.75
C PHE A 532 -5.38 -31.35 -13.50
N THR A 533 -5.25 -31.83 -12.26
CA THR A 533 -4.34 -32.93 -11.94
C THR A 533 -4.84 -34.27 -12.47
N LYS A 534 -6.15 -34.55 -12.44
CA LYS A 534 -6.75 -35.71 -13.14
C LYS A 534 -6.54 -35.66 -14.65
N GLN A 535 -6.61 -34.48 -15.25
CA GLN A 535 -6.30 -34.31 -16.69
C GLN A 535 -4.82 -34.62 -16.96
N LEU A 536 -3.89 -34.14 -16.12
CA LEU A 536 -2.46 -34.44 -16.19
C LEU A 536 -2.18 -35.96 -16.06
N GLU A 537 -2.78 -36.62 -15.07
CA GLU A 537 -2.69 -38.09 -14.90
C GLU A 537 -3.18 -38.83 -16.16
N SER A 538 -4.30 -38.39 -16.75
CA SER A 538 -4.83 -38.97 -18.02
C SER A 538 -3.89 -38.82 -19.22
N LYS A 539 -2.87 -37.94 -19.11
CA LYS A 539 -1.82 -37.70 -20.11
C LYS A 539 -0.45 -38.24 -19.68
N GLY A 540 -0.41 -39.08 -18.64
CA GLY A 540 0.78 -39.80 -18.18
C GLY A 540 1.70 -39.03 -17.23
N TYR A 541 1.26 -37.89 -16.69
CA TYR A 541 2.01 -37.19 -15.64
C TYR A 541 1.89 -37.93 -14.31
N LYS A 542 3.02 -38.11 -13.62
CA LYS A 542 3.13 -38.87 -12.37
C LYS A 542 3.07 -37.92 -11.15
N PRO A 543 2.23 -38.16 -10.14
CA PRO A 543 2.27 -37.37 -8.91
C PRO A 543 3.58 -37.57 -8.14
N LEU A 544 4.16 -36.47 -7.67
CA LEU A 544 5.35 -36.43 -6.82
C LEU A 544 4.98 -36.00 -5.39
N PRO A 545 5.13 -36.88 -4.39
CA PRO A 545 5.00 -36.50 -2.99
C PRO A 545 6.08 -35.46 -2.61
N GLU A 546 5.66 -34.27 -2.18
CA GLU A 546 6.57 -33.20 -1.75
C GLU A 546 7.46 -33.62 -0.56
N ARG A 547 6.98 -34.56 0.26
CA ARG A 547 7.63 -35.11 1.47
C ARG A 547 8.66 -36.22 1.20
N GLU A 548 8.79 -36.72 -0.02
CA GLU A 548 9.80 -37.72 -0.40
C GLU A 548 10.96 -37.08 -1.14
N THR A 549 12.10 -37.78 -1.27
CA THR A 549 13.17 -37.39 -2.20
C THR A 549 12.79 -37.72 -3.65
N TRP A 550 13.36 -36.98 -4.61
CA TRP A 550 12.98 -37.10 -6.04
C TRP A 550 14.09 -37.63 -6.96
N ASN A 551 15.33 -37.73 -6.46
CA ASN A 551 16.53 -38.04 -7.26
C ASN A 551 16.45 -39.41 -7.96
N SER A 552 15.68 -40.36 -7.42
CA SER A 552 15.39 -41.68 -8.01
C SER A 552 14.01 -41.80 -8.66
N ARG A 553 13.22 -40.72 -8.67
CA ARG A 553 11.87 -40.66 -9.26
C ARG A 553 11.82 -39.90 -10.58
N LEU A 554 12.76 -38.97 -10.82
CA LEU A 554 12.85 -38.19 -12.05
C LEU A 554 13.69 -38.89 -13.12
N GLU A 555 13.20 -38.90 -14.36
CA GLU A 555 13.86 -39.44 -15.55
C GLU A 555 13.75 -38.45 -16.72
N THR A 556 14.72 -38.44 -17.65
CA THR A 556 14.61 -37.59 -18.85
C THR A 556 13.52 -38.15 -19.78
N GLY A 557 12.70 -37.27 -20.35
CA GLY A 557 11.44 -37.65 -21.00
C GLY A 557 10.27 -37.90 -20.03
N GLY A 558 10.51 -37.88 -18.71
CA GLY A 558 9.48 -38.08 -17.69
C GLY A 558 8.56 -36.86 -17.51
N LYS A 559 7.32 -37.14 -17.10
CA LYS A 559 6.26 -36.14 -16.88
C LYS A 559 5.73 -36.23 -15.45
N TYR A 560 5.63 -35.10 -14.76
CA TYR A 560 5.42 -35.06 -13.32
C TYR A 560 4.59 -33.87 -12.87
N TYR A 561 3.94 -33.97 -11.71
CA TYR A 561 3.39 -32.82 -11.01
C TYR A 561 3.49 -32.97 -9.50
N VAL A 562 3.49 -31.84 -8.80
CA VAL A 562 3.44 -31.74 -7.34
C VAL A 562 2.33 -30.78 -6.94
N THR A 563 1.52 -31.15 -5.94
CA THR A 563 0.50 -30.27 -5.35
C THR A 563 0.97 -29.76 -3.99
N ARG A 564 0.79 -28.48 -3.70
CA ARG A 564 0.98 -27.90 -2.37
C ARG A 564 -0.34 -27.34 -1.85
N ASN A 565 -0.64 -27.62 -0.58
CA ASN A 565 -1.95 -27.38 0.04
C ASN A 565 -3.17 -28.03 -0.66
N GLY A 566 -3.02 -28.68 -1.82
CA GLY A 566 -4.16 -29.11 -2.64
C GLY A 566 -4.89 -27.95 -3.33
N SER A 567 -4.35 -26.73 -3.23
CA SER A 567 -4.87 -25.51 -3.85
C SER A 567 -3.90 -24.87 -4.85
N ALA A 568 -2.60 -25.16 -4.74
CA ALA A 568 -1.60 -24.86 -5.75
C ALA A 568 -0.97 -26.15 -6.32
N PHE A 569 -0.50 -26.12 -7.56
CA PHE A 569 0.32 -27.19 -8.14
C PHE A 569 1.35 -26.68 -9.14
N ILE A 570 2.39 -27.47 -9.37
CA ILE A 570 3.38 -27.25 -10.44
C ILE A 570 3.48 -28.56 -11.22
N ALA A 571 3.34 -28.50 -12.54
CA ALA A 571 3.44 -29.64 -13.45
C ALA A 571 4.51 -29.40 -14.50
N PHE A 572 5.28 -30.43 -14.85
CA PHE A 572 6.42 -30.29 -15.75
C PHE A 572 6.73 -31.58 -16.54
N SER A 573 7.22 -31.41 -17.76
CA SER A 573 7.80 -32.47 -18.58
C SER A 573 9.29 -32.20 -18.79
N ILE A 574 10.12 -33.17 -18.44
CA ILE A 574 11.58 -33.10 -18.56
C ILE A 574 11.97 -33.50 -19.98
N GLY A 575 12.69 -32.66 -20.71
CA GLY A 575 13.20 -33.00 -22.04
C GLY A 575 14.07 -34.26 -22.03
N LYS A 576 13.96 -35.08 -23.08
CA LYS A 576 14.71 -36.34 -23.22
C LYS A 576 16.25 -36.16 -23.18
N ASP A 577 16.73 -34.98 -23.57
CA ASP A 577 18.15 -34.60 -23.64
C ASP A 577 18.57 -33.65 -22.49
N TYR A 578 17.68 -33.41 -21.52
CA TYR A 578 17.88 -32.47 -20.40
C TYR A 578 19.07 -32.85 -19.51
N LYS A 579 19.78 -31.81 -19.03
CA LYS A 579 20.88 -31.89 -18.07
C LYS A 579 20.80 -30.68 -17.14
N SER A 580 21.19 -30.82 -15.87
CA SER A 580 21.28 -29.68 -14.95
C SER A 580 22.21 -28.60 -15.51
N GLY A 581 21.77 -27.34 -15.44
CA GLY A 581 22.38 -26.22 -16.15
C GLY A 581 21.65 -25.84 -17.45
N HIS A 582 20.83 -26.71 -18.03
CA HIS A 582 19.87 -26.34 -19.07
C HIS A 582 18.64 -25.63 -18.47
N GLY A 583 17.99 -24.77 -19.24
CA GLY A 583 16.88 -23.94 -18.79
C GLY A 583 15.50 -24.60 -18.71
N LEU A 584 14.60 -23.91 -18.00
CA LEU A 584 13.17 -24.16 -17.96
C LEU A 584 12.42 -23.10 -18.78
N ALA A 585 11.47 -23.57 -19.60
CA ALA A 585 10.38 -22.76 -20.13
C ALA A 585 9.22 -22.83 -19.13
N ILE A 586 8.90 -21.72 -18.46
CA ILE A 586 7.87 -21.68 -17.41
C ILE A 586 6.72 -20.77 -17.85
N VAL A 587 5.47 -21.23 -17.75
CA VAL A 587 4.27 -20.39 -17.81
C VAL A 587 3.51 -20.56 -16.50
N ALA A 588 3.29 -19.50 -15.73
CA ALA A 588 2.56 -19.61 -14.46
C ALA A 588 1.53 -18.50 -14.27
N GLY A 589 0.44 -18.83 -13.57
CA GLY A 589 -0.67 -17.94 -13.20
C GLY A 589 -1.28 -18.36 -11.87
N HIS A 590 -2.53 -17.96 -11.59
CA HIS A 590 -3.20 -18.29 -10.32
C HIS A 590 -4.62 -18.87 -10.46
N ILE A 591 -4.98 -19.77 -9.55
CA ILE A 591 -6.27 -20.50 -9.57
C ILE A 591 -7.24 -19.95 -8.50
N ASP A 592 -6.74 -19.21 -7.51
CA ASP A 592 -7.60 -18.46 -6.60
C ASP A 592 -8.30 -17.31 -7.34
N ALA A 593 -9.45 -16.92 -6.79
CA ALA A 593 -10.32 -15.89 -7.35
C ALA A 593 -11.21 -15.33 -6.24
N LEU A 594 -11.69 -14.10 -6.40
CA LEU A 594 -12.73 -13.48 -5.57
C LEU A 594 -13.87 -14.47 -5.24
N THR A 595 -14.04 -14.76 -3.95
CA THR A 595 -15.00 -15.73 -3.44
C THR A 595 -15.46 -15.37 -2.03
N ALA A 596 -16.58 -15.93 -1.54
CA ALA A 596 -17.02 -15.75 -0.15
C ALA A 596 -16.73 -17.03 0.64
N LYS A 597 -15.65 -17.02 1.44
CA LYS A 597 -15.20 -18.17 2.23
C LYS A 597 -16.02 -18.27 3.53
N LEU A 598 -16.40 -19.49 3.92
CA LEU A 598 -17.14 -19.73 5.17
C LEU A 598 -16.28 -19.42 6.39
N LYS A 599 -16.87 -18.82 7.43
CA LYS A 599 -16.16 -18.54 8.69
C LYS A 599 -15.89 -19.83 9.47
N PRO A 600 -14.83 -19.91 10.29
CA PRO A 600 -14.57 -21.04 11.20
C PRO A 600 -15.76 -21.40 12.11
N VAL A 601 -16.58 -20.41 12.43
CA VAL A 601 -17.93 -20.58 12.98
C VAL A 601 -18.91 -19.94 11.99
N SER A 602 -19.51 -20.72 11.08
CA SER A 602 -20.48 -20.21 10.10
C SER A 602 -21.93 -20.21 10.61
N LYS A 603 -22.17 -20.74 11.82
CA LYS A 603 -23.51 -20.78 12.46
C LYS A 603 -23.89 -19.42 13.02
N LEU A 604 -24.91 -18.80 12.42
CA LEU A 604 -25.54 -17.58 12.93
C LEU A 604 -26.90 -17.90 13.58
N PRO A 605 -27.40 -17.07 14.52
CA PRO A 605 -28.77 -17.14 14.99
C PRO A 605 -29.78 -16.92 13.86
N THR A 606 -30.92 -17.59 13.91
CA THR A 606 -32.09 -17.27 13.09
C THR A 606 -32.56 -15.85 13.40
N LYS A 607 -32.85 -15.03 12.37
CA LYS A 607 -33.36 -13.65 12.53
C LYS A 607 -34.65 -13.50 11.72
N ALA A 608 -35.73 -13.08 12.37
CA ALA A 608 -37.03 -12.81 11.73
C ALA A 608 -37.47 -13.91 10.73
N GLY A 609 -37.39 -15.17 11.14
CA GLY A 609 -37.74 -16.32 10.31
C GLY A 609 -36.65 -16.80 9.33
N PHE A 610 -35.49 -16.15 9.22
CA PHE A 610 -34.44 -16.51 8.26
C PHE A 610 -33.18 -17.10 8.92
N ARG A 611 -32.69 -18.21 8.36
CA ARG A 611 -31.37 -18.78 8.68
C ARG A 611 -30.31 -18.16 7.80
N GLN A 612 -29.31 -17.51 8.42
CA GLN A 612 -28.18 -16.87 7.75
C GLN A 612 -26.90 -17.72 7.87
N LEU A 613 -25.95 -17.52 6.96
CA LEU A 613 -24.63 -18.17 6.96
C LEU A 613 -23.51 -17.16 7.20
N GLY A 614 -22.62 -17.45 8.16
CA GLY A 614 -21.44 -16.62 8.44
C GLY A 614 -20.35 -16.84 7.39
N VAL A 615 -20.13 -15.85 6.53
CA VAL A 615 -19.07 -15.84 5.49
C VAL A 615 -18.18 -14.62 5.64
N ALA A 616 -16.99 -14.66 5.06
CA ALA A 616 -16.08 -13.53 4.91
C ALA A 616 -15.72 -13.35 3.41
N PRO A 617 -15.52 -12.11 2.94
CA PRO A 617 -14.99 -11.88 1.60
C PRO A 617 -13.54 -12.36 1.51
N TYR A 618 -13.20 -13.06 0.43
CA TYR A 618 -11.82 -13.25 0.01
C TYR A 618 -11.50 -12.16 -1.03
N ALA A 619 -10.41 -11.42 -0.78
CA ALA A 619 -10.05 -10.23 -1.56
C ALA A 619 -11.23 -9.27 -1.77
N GLY A 620 -11.47 -8.78 -2.99
CA GLY A 620 -12.52 -7.80 -3.30
C GLY A 620 -13.96 -8.33 -3.22
N ALA A 621 -14.19 -9.61 -2.88
CA ALA A 621 -15.49 -10.26 -2.95
C ALA A 621 -16.56 -9.64 -2.02
N LEU A 622 -17.82 -10.04 -2.21
CA LEU A 622 -18.98 -9.29 -1.70
C LEU A 622 -18.93 -7.83 -2.20
N SER A 623 -18.80 -7.67 -3.51
CA SER A 623 -18.99 -6.42 -4.25
C SER A 623 -20.42 -6.37 -4.80
N ASP A 624 -20.85 -5.24 -5.40
CA ASP A 624 -22.24 -5.11 -5.85
C ASP A 624 -22.66 -6.12 -6.95
N THR A 625 -21.72 -6.78 -7.60
CA THR A 625 -21.99 -7.88 -8.55
C THR A 625 -22.55 -9.15 -7.87
N TRP A 626 -22.33 -9.30 -6.56
CA TRP A 626 -22.76 -10.44 -5.74
C TRP A 626 -24.22 -10.36 -5.27
N TRP A 627 -24.85 -9.19 -5.37
CA TRP A 627 -26.26 -9.01 -5.03
C TRP A 627 -27.17 -9.87 -5.90
N ASP A 628 -28.20 -10.44 -5.29
CA ASP A 628 -29.25 -11.24 -5.92
C ASP A 628 -28.79 -12.44 -6.76
N ARG A 629 -27.55 -12.90 -6.55
CA ARG A 629 -26.99 -14.10 -7.17
C ARG A 629 -27.48 -15.38 -6.52
N ASP A 630 -27.66 -16.40 -7.36
CA ASP A 630 -27.93 -17.78 -6.96
C ASP A 630 -26.60 -18.47 -6.62
N LEU A 631 -26.22 -18.47 -5.33
CA LEU A 631 -24.94 -18.97 -4.84
C LEU A 631 -25.05 -20.44 -4.42
N SER A 632 -24.23 -21.30 -5.03
CA SER A 632 -23.97 -22.65 -4.51
C SER A 632 -22.72 -22.65 -3.61
N ILE A 633 -22.45 -23.79 -2.96
CA ILE A 633 -21.31 -24.01 -2.06
C ILE A 633 -20.49 -25.22 -2.52
N GLY A 634 -19.17 -25.12 -2.32
CA GLY A 634 -18.27 -26.25 -2.43
C GLY A 634 -16.92 -25.98 -1.79
N GLY A 635 -16.02 -26.95 -1.85
CA GLY A 635 -14.64 -26.83 -1.35
C GLY A 635 -14.13 -28.12 -0.73
N ARG A 636 -13.22 -27.99 0.24
CA ARG A 636 -12.58 -29.11 0.96
C ARG A 636 -13.26 -29.37 2.30
N VAL A 637 -13.42 -30.64 2.65
CA VAL A 637 -13.77 -31.12 3.99
C VAL A 637 -12.67 -32.06 4.49
N LEU A 638 -12.19 -31.86 5.71
CA LEU A 638 -11.24 -32.74 6.39
C LEU A 638 -11.98 -33.68 7.33
N VAL A 639 -11.81 -34.98 7.14
CA VAL A 639 -12.58 -36.04 7.82
C VAL A 639 -11.61 -37.06 8.41
N GLN A 640 -11.81 -37.44 9.68
CA GLN A 640 -11.12 -38.59 10.25
C GLN A 640 -11.81 -39.89 9.84
N ASP A 641 -11.11 -40.81 9.19
CA ASP A 641 -11.62 -42.17 9.01
C ASP A 641 -11.69 -42.87 10.37
N PRO A 642 -12.88 -43.30 10.86
CA PRO A 642 -13.02 -43.94 12.16
C PRO A 642 -12.35 -45.33 12.23
N ASN A 643 -12.02 -45.94 11.09
CA ASN A 643 -11.42 -47.28 11.03
C ASN A 643 -9.88 -47.23 11.14
N THR A 644 -9.22 -46.27 10.48
CA THR A 644 -7.76 -46.13 10.48
C THR A 644 -7.23 -44.94 11.28
N GLY A 645 -8.10 -44.05 11.76
CA GLY A 645 -7.75 -42.82 12.49
C GLY A 645 -7.07 -41.74 11.64
N LYS A 646 -6.88 -41.97 10.33
CA LYS A 646 -6.24 -41.03 9.41
C LYS A 646 -7.16 -39.86 9.07
N ILE A 647 -6.58 -38.69 8.83
CA ILE A 647 -7.32 -37.54 8.28
C ILE A 647 -7.25 -37.59 6.75
N GLU A 648 -8.42 -37.64 6.12
CA GLU A 648 -8.61 -37.56 4.67
C GLU A 648 -9.11 -36.18 4.25
N SER A 649 -8.81 -35.79 3.01
CA SER A 649 -9.40 -34.62 2.35
C SER A 649 -10.41 -35.09 1.32
N LYS A 650 -11.67 -34.66 1.46
CA LYS A 650 -12.75 -34.92 0.49
C LYS A 650 -13.23 -33.61 -0.12
N LEU A 651 -13.56 -33.60 -1.41
CA LEU A 651 -14.13 -32.41 -2.07
C LEU A 651 -15.64 -32.52 -2.16
N VAL A 652 -16.35 -31.45 -1.81
CA VAL A 652 -17.82 -31.36 -1.88
C VAL A 652 -18.22 -30.21 -2.81
N LYS A 653 -19.25 -30.44 -3.64
CA LYS A 653 -19.86 -29.43 -4.50
C LYS A 653 -21.36 -29.69 -4.56
N LEU A 654 -22.18 -28.77 -4.06
CA LEU A 654 -23.64 -28.96 -4.14
C LEU A 654 -24.17 -28.56 -5.52
N GLY A 655 -25.02 -29.41 -6.10
CA GLY A 655 -25.55 -29.26 -7.46
C GLY A 655 -26.62 -28.19 -7.65
N TRP A 656 -26.93 -27.39 -6.62
CA TRP A 656 -27.99 -26.39 -6.62
C TRP A 656 -27.60 -25.17 -5.77
N PRO A 657 -28.12 -23.96 -6.03
CA PRO A 657 -27.88 -22.80 -5.17
C PRO A 657 -28.50 -23.02 -3.79
N ILE A 658 -27.69 -22.87 -2.74
CA ILE A 658 -28.11 -22.96 -1.34
C ILE A 658 -28.28 -21.61 -0.66
N ALA A 659 -27.75 -20.54 -1.27
CA ALA A 659 -27.58 -19.25 -0.65
C ALA A 659 -27.90 -18.11 -1.64
N ARG A 660 -28.43 -17.01 -1.12
CA ARG A 660 -28.57 -15.74 -1.86
C ARG A 660 -28.35 -14.56 -0.92
N ILE A 661 -27.79 -13.48 -1.45
CA ILE A 661 -27.61 -12.21 -0.74
C ILE A 661 -28.63 -11.22 -1.36
N PRO A 662 -29.79 -10.99 -0.75
CA PRO A 662 -30.87 -10.21 -1.37
C PRO A 662 -30.65 -8.70 -1.25
N THR A 663 -30.93 -7.93 -2.31
CA THR A 663 -30.97 -6.47 -2.20
C THR A 663 -32.07 -5.99 -1.25
N LEU A 664 -31.84 -4.86 -0.59
CA LEU A 664 -32.95 -4.11 0.01
C LEU A 664 -33.68 -3.35 -1.11
N ALA A 665 -35.00 -3.52 -1.21
CA ALA A 665 -35.78 -2.92 -2.30
C ALA A 665 -35.65 -1.38 -2.33
N PRO A 666 -35.51 -0.75 -3.52
CA PRO A 666 -35.25 0.69 -3.65
C PRO A 666 -36.36 1.58 -3.04
N HIS A 667 -37.57 1.03 -2.89
CA HIS A 667 -38.70 1.66 -2.20
C HIS A 667 -38.40 2.07 -0.74
N PHE A 668 -37.39 1.49 -0.10
CA PHE A 668 -36.97 1.90 1.26
C PHE A 668 -36.15 3.20 1.30
N GLY A 669 -35.79 3.78 0.14
CA GLY A 669 -35.06 5.04 0.07
C GLY A 669 -33.58 4.90 0.44
N ALA A 670 -33.00 5.86 1.16
CA ALA A 670 -31.55 5.93 1.43
C ALA A 670 -30.91 4.62 1.98
N PRO A 671 -31.54 3.83 2.87
CA PRO A 671 -30.99 2.53 3.32
C PRO A 671 -30.80 1.46 2.22
N SER A 672 -31.40 1.65 1.04
CA SER A 672 -31.20 0.78 -0.14
C SER A 672 -30.02 1.20 -1.02
N GLN A 673 -29.27 2.24 -0.62
CA GLN A 673 -28.11 2.75 -1.33
C GLN A 673 -26.83 2.39 -0.56
N GLY A 674 -25.76 2.04 -1.28
CA GLY A 674 -24.48 1.66 -0.69
C GLY A 674 -23.66 2.87 -0.16
N PRO A 675 -22.47 2.63 0.42
CA PRO A 675 -21.82 1.33 0.56
C PRO A 675 -22.49 0.46 1.64
N PHE A 676 -22.55 -0.86 1.40
CA PHE A 676 -23.17 -1.81 2.31
C PHE A 676 -22.14 -2.50 3.22
N ASN A 677 -22.52 -2.73 4.47
CA ASN A 677 -21.68 -3.44 5.42
C ASN A 677 -21.60 -4.94 5.08
N LYS A 678 -20.39 -5.43 4.74
CA LYS A 678 -20.14 -6.82 4.35
C LYS A 678 -20.44 -7.85 5.46
N GLU A 679 -20.40 -7.45 6.74
CA GLU A 679 -20.65 -8.31 7.90
C GLU A 679 -22.13 -8.40 8.29
N THR A 680 -22.91 -7.34 8.08
CA THR A 680 -24.28 -7.24 8.62
C THR A 680 -25.38 -7.11 7.57
N GLN A 681 -25.06 -6.62 6.36
CA GLN A 681 -26.02 -6.44 5.26
C GLN A 681 -25.80 -7.46 4.13
N MET A 682 -24.54 -7.78 3.77
CA MET A 682 -24.23 -8.73 2.69
C MET A 682 -24.22 -10.20 3.16
N VAL A 683 -25.04 -10.56 4.14
CA VAL A 683 -25.03 -11.88 4.78
C VAL A 683 -25.95 -12.85 4.03
N PRO A 684 -25.44 -13.98 3.48
CA PRO A 684 -26.25 -14.92 2.72
C PRO A 684 -27.34 -15.58 3.56
N ILE A 685 -28.56 -15.63 3.00
CA ILE A 685 -29.69 -16.38 3.53
C ILE A 685 -29.66 -17.80 2.95
N ILE A 686 -29.78 -18.82 3.81
CA ILE A 686 -29.71 -20.25 3.47
C ILE A 686 -30.98 -21.05 3.83
N GLY A 687 -32.05 -20.37 4.24
CA GLY A 687 -33.35 -21.00 4.48
C GLY A 687 -34.27 -20.20 5.41
N VAL A 688 -35.46 -20.77 5.63
CA VAL A 688 -36.52 -20.22 6.50
C VAL A 688 -36.72 -21.16 7.70
N ASP A 689 -37.04 -20.58 8.84
CA ASP A 689 -37.23 -21.21 10.15
C ASP A 689 -38.08 -20.32 11.06
N ASN A 690 -39.40 -20.51 11.00
CA ASN A 690 -40.39 -19.76 11.79
C ASN A 690 -40.79 -20.52 13.08
N SER A 691 -39.88 -21.30 13.66
CA SER A 691 -40.17 -22.14 14.84
C SER A 691 -40.47 -21.34 16.12
N ASP A 692 -40.10 -20.06 16.13
CA ASP A 692 -40.48 -19.05 17.13
C ASP A 692 -41.99 -18.72 17.11
N LEU A 693 -42.61 -18.67 15.92
CA LEU A 693 -44.04 -18.34 15.77
C LEU A 693 -44.99 -19.50 16.12
N PHE A 694 -44.50 -20.74 16.13
CA PHE A 694 -45.33 -21.95 16.22
C PHE A 694 -45.03 -22.83 17.46
N GLN A 695 -44.58 -22.25 18.57
CA GLN A 695 -44.16 -22.98 19.78
C GLN A 695 -45.26 -23.77 20.53
N GLN A 696 -46.50 -23.84 20.01
CA GLN A 696 -47.58 -24.67 20.53
C GLN A 696 -48.03 -25.75 19.53
N GLN A 697 -47.19 -26.77 19.29
CA GLN A 697 -47.61 -28.16 18.95
C GLN A 697 -46.49 -29.19 18.71
N ALA A 698 -45.21 -28.87 18.92
CA ALA A 698 -44.19 -29.90 19.02
C ALA A 698 -44.41 -30.77 20.28
N PRO A 699 -44.58 -32.10 20.17
CA PRO A 699 -44.59 -32.97 21.35
C PRO A 699 -43.24 -32.93 22.05
N SER A 700 -43.21 -33.13 23.36
CA SER A 700 -41.96 -33.23 24.14
C SER A 700 -41.29 -34.59 23.95
N THR A 701 -40.86 -34.90 22.72
CA THR A 701 -40.00 -36.06 22.43
C THR A 701 -38.59 -35.78 22.94
N THR A 702 -38.19 -36.50 23.98
CA THR A 702 -36.88 -36.42 24.62
C THR A 702 -35.80 -37.13 23.81
N ASP A 703 -35.65 -36.75 22.54
CA ASP A 703 -34.65 -37.28 21.57
C ASP A 703 -34.06 -36.12 20.75
N ASN A 704 -33.42 -35.17 21.43
CA ASN A 704 -32.65 -34.09 20.80
C ASN A 704 -31.22 -34.54 20.39
N ASP A 705 -31.02 -35.83 20.10
CA ASP A 705 -29.77 -36.29 19.50
C ASP A 705 -29.71 -35.86 18.03
N THR A 706 -28.98 -34.77 17.78
CA THR A 706 -28.73 -34.28 16.43
C THR A 706 -27.72 -35.15 15.66
N GLY A 707 -27.05 -36.11 16.32
CA GLY A 707 -25.86 -36.80 15.86
C GLY A 707 -24.57 -35.97 16.00
N ILE A 708 -24.66 -34.74 16.51
CA ILE A 708 -23.55 -33.79 16.62
C ILE A 708 -23.27 -33.48 18.09
N ASN A 709 -22.12 -33.92 18.58
CA ASN A 709 -21.69 -33.73 19.96
C ASN A 709 -21.26 -32.27 20.22
N PRO A 710 -21.62 -31.66 21.36
CA PRO A 710 -21.12 -30.36 21.77
C PRO A 710 -19.58 -30.31 21.81
N GLY A 711 -19.01 -29.18 21.38
CA GLY A 711 -17.55 -28.99 21.33
C GLY A 711 -16.85 -29.52 20.08
N THR A 712 -17.55 -30.24 19.19
CA THR A 712 -17.02 -30.63 17.88
C THR A 712 -17.04 -29.47 16.88
N PHE A 713 -16.25 -29.55 15.81
CA PHE A 713 -16.32 -28.61 14.69
C PHE A 713 -17.72 -28.60 14.05
N ALA A 714 -18.36 -29.76 13.88
CA ALA A 714 -19.72 -29.84 13.35
C ALA A 714 -20.74 -29.03 14.18
N ALA A 715 -20.55 -28.89 15.50
CA ALA A 715 -21.44 -28.10 16.36
C ALA A 715 -21.36 -26.57 16.12
N THR A 716 -20.24 -26.07 15.58
CA THR A 716 -20.03 -24.63 15.26
C THR A 716 -20.60 -24.23 13.89
N GLN A 717 -21.16 -25.18 13.15
CA GLN A 717 -21.74 -24.98 11.81
C GLN A 717 -23.27 -25.11 11.82
N PRO A 718 -23.99 -24.64 10.78
CA PRO A 718 -25.42 -24.88 10.64
C PRO A 718 -25.69 -26.38 10.48
N GLU A 719 -26.42 -26.98 11.41
CA GLU A 719 -26.70 -28.43 11.47
C GLU A 719 -27.22 -29.01 10.13
N LYS A 720 -28.15 -28.29 9.48
CA LYS A 720 -28.71 -28.69 8.18
C LYS A 720 -27.65 -28.68 7.07
N LEU A 721 -26.67 -27.77 7.12
CA LEU A 721 -25.57 -27.71 6.16
C LEU A 721 -24.60 -28.89 6.38
N VAL A 722 -24.26 -29.21 7.65
CA VAL A 722 -23.47 -30.40 8.00
C VAL A 722 -24.14 -31.66 7.48
N LYS A 723 -25.43 -31.85 7.74
CA LYS A 723 -26.20 -33.05 7.31
C LYS A 723 -26.34 -33.18 5.79
N VAL A 724 -26.34 -32.07 5.06
CA VAL A 724 -26.33 -32.07 3.58
C VAL A 724 -24.94 -32.41 3.03
N ILE A 725 -23.89 -31.76 3.51
CA ILE A 725 -22.50 -32.02 3.07
C ILE A 725 -22.07 -33.45 3.41
N SER A 726 -22.45 -33.94 4.60
CA SER A 726 -22.16 -35.31 5.03
C SER A 726 -22.87 -36.34 4.14
N ARG A 727 -24.10 -36.06 3.69
CA ARG A 727 -24.81 -36.92 2.73
C ARG A 727 -24.11 -36.96 1.38
N GLU A 728 -23.70 -35.81 0.84
CA GLU A 728 -22.99 -35.71 -0.44
C GLU A 728 -21.64 -36.47 -0.41
N LEU A 729 -20.96 -36.46 0.74
CA LEU A 729 -19.67 -37.11 0.96
C LEU A 729 -19.74 -38.56 1.50
N GLY A 730 -20.93 -39.10 1.74
CA GLY A 730 -21.12 -40.42 2.36
C GLY A 730 -20.66 -40.54 3.82
N ILE A 731 -20.52 -39.42 4.52
CA ILE A 731 -20.09 -39.36 5.94
C ILE A 731 -21.28 -39.69 6.83
N THR A 732 -21.16 -40.74 7.65
CA THR A 732 -22.20 -41.21 8.58
C THR A 732 -22.06 -40.64 9.99
N ASP A 733 -20.84 -40.49 10.49
CA ASP A 733 -20.55 -39.81 11.76
C ASP A 733 -20.17 -38.35 11.50
N TYR A 734 -21.02 -37.41 11.90
CA TYR A 734 -20.76 -35.97 11.75
C TYR A 734 -19.60 -35.47 12.61
N ASN A 735 -19.25 -36.19 13.68
CA ASN A 735 -18.21 -35.81 14.64
C ASN A 735 -16.81 -36.08 14.10
N SER A 736 -16.68 -36.95 13.10
CA SER A 736 -15.46 -37.21 12.33
C SER A 736 -14.98 -36.02 11.49
N ILE A 737 -15.83 -35.01 11.24
CA ILE A 737 -15.45 -33.81 10.49
C ILE A 737 -14.58 -32.91 11.38
N ILE A 738 -13.30 -32.77 11.00
CA ILE A 738 -12.30 -32.00 11.75
C ILE A 738 -12.35 -30.51 11.39
N SER A 739 -12.52 -30.20 10.10
CA SER A 739 -12.63 -28.83 9.58
C SER A 739 -13.16 -28.83 8.13
N TRP A 740 -13.48 -27.66 7.60
CA TRP A 740 -13.71 -27.45 6.17
C TRP A 740 -13.18 -26.09 5.69
N GLU A 741 -12.91 -26.00 4.39
CA GLU A 741 -12.59 -24.78 3.65
C GLU A 741 -13.57 -24.71 2.48
N LEU A 742 -14.66 -23.97 2.67
CA LEU A 742 -15.78 -23.90 1.74
C LEU A 742 -15.99 -22.47 1.24
N GLU A 743 -16.44 -22.38 0.00
CA GLU A 743 -16.61 -21.17 -0.80
C GLU A 743 -18.05 -21.10 -1.33
N LEU A 744 -18.68 -19.93 -1.25
CA LEU A 744 -19.88 -19.62 -2.03
C LEU A 744 -19.52 -19.05 -3.39
N TYR A 745 -20.18 -19.52 -4.45
CA TYR A 745 -19.88 -19.14 -5.83
C TYR A 745 -21.14 -19.02 -6.70
N ASP A 746 -21.12 -18.15 -7.73
CA ASP A 746 -22.19 -18.07 -8.74
C ASP A 746 -22.42 -19.44 -9.41
N SER A 747 -23.62 -19.99 -9.21
CA SER A 747 -24.00 -21.30 -9.74
C SER A 747 -24.40 -21.28 -11.22
N GLN A 748 -24.59 -20.10 -11.82
CA GLN A 748 -24.95 -19.95 -13.23
C GLN A 748 -23.81 -20.48 -14.14
N PRO A 749 -24.03 -21.54 -14.96
CA PRO A 749 -22.99 -22.16 -15.79
C PRO A 749 -22.28 -21.19 -16.73
N ALA A 750 -20.99 -21.42 -16.99
CA ALA A 750 -20.24 -20.71 -18.02
C ALA A 750 -20.79 -21.06 -19.41
N GLN A 751 -20.92 -20.05 -20.28
CA GLN A 751 -21.56 -20.21 -21.58
C GLN A 751 -21.10 -19.15 -22.58
N VAL A 752 -21.20 -19.46 -23.87
CA VAL A 752 -21.02 -18.48 -24.94
C VAL A 752 -22.20 -17.49 -25.00
N GLY A 753 -21.92 -16.26 -25.42
CA GLY A 753 -22.87 -15.15 -25.53
C GLY A 753 -22.44 -14.15 -26.60
N GLY A 754 -23.17 -13.04 -26.71
CA GLY A 754 -23.16 -12.21 -27.92
C GLY A 754 -24.11 -12.77 -28.99
N LEU A 755 -24.37 -12.00 -30.06
CA LEU A 755 -25.28 -12.43 -31.13
C LEU A 755 -24.67 -13.58 -31.96
N ASP A 756 -23.37 -13.48 -32.21
CA ASP A 756 -22.61 -14.43 -33.04
C ASP A 756 -21.86 -15.48 -32.20
N LYS A 757 -22.10 -15.52 -30.87
CA LYS A 757 -21.40 -16.38 -29.89
C LYS A 757 -19.90 -16.07 -29.78
N ASP A 758 -19.57 -14.80 -29.96
CA ASP A 758 -18.25 -14.20 -29.95
C ASP A 758 -17.69 -13.94 -28.54
N LEU A 759 -18.51 -14.08 -27.49
CA LEU A 759 -18.14 -13.86 -26.09
C LEU A 759 -18.31 -15.14 -25.25
N ILE A 760 -17.63 -15.23 -24.11
CA ILE A 760 -17.87 -16.20 -23.03
C ILE A 760 -18.22 -15.43 -21.75
N PHE A 761 -19.34 -15.78 -21.12
CA PHE A 761 -19.77 -15.28 -19.82
C PHE A 761 -19.54 -16.33 -18.74
N ALA A 762 -18.62 -16.09 -17.81
CA ALA A 762 -18.26 -17.02 -16.73
C ALA A 762 -17.92 -16.27 -15.44
N GLY A 763 -18.04 -16.94 -14.29
CA GLY A 763 -17.51 -16.45 -13.02
C GLY A 763 -16.11 -16.99 -12.76
N ARG A 764 -15.25 -16.19 -12.11
CA ARG A 764 -13.85 -16.54 -11.75
C ARG A 764 -12.95 -16.72 -12.99
N ILE A 765 -13.04 -15.80 -13.94
CA ILE A 765 -12.16 -15.79 -15.13
C ILE A 765 -10.72 -15.49 -14.72
N ASP A 766 -10.55 -14.54 -13.79
CA ASP A 766 -9.38 -14.40 -12.90
C ASP A 766 -9.06 -15.71 -12.15
N ASP A 767 -7.84 -16.22 -12.22
CA ASP A 767 -7.00 -16.32 -13.43
C ASP A 767 -7.10 -17.74 -14.04
N LYS A 768 -8.22 -18.41 -13.75
CA LYS A 768 -8.55 -19.72 -14.31
C LYS A 768 -8.58 -19.74 -15.85
N LEU A 769 -8.69 -18.59 -16.51
CA LEU A 769 -8.51 -18.44 -17.96
C LEU A 769 -7.06 -18.69 -18.40
N CYS A 770 -6.06 -18.01 -17.83
CA CYS A 770 -4.67 -18.25 -18.21
C CYS A 770 -4.16 -19.60 -17.70
N CYS A 771 -4.52 -20.00 -16.47
CA CYS A 771 -4.19 -21.34 -15.98
C CYS A 771 -4.73 -22.45 -16.90
N TYR A 772 -5.97 -22.31 -17.41
CA TYR A 772 -6.52 -23.26 -18.37
C TYR A 772 -5.70 -23.30 -19.67
N ALA A 773 -5.41 -22.13 -20.25
CA ALA A 773 -4.64 -22.03 -21.48
C ALA A 773 -3.19 -22.55 -21.34
N ALA A 774 -2.54 -22.30 -20.21
CA ALA A 774 -1.18 -22.76 -19.92
C ALA A 774 -1.13 -24.30 -19.73
N GLN A 775 -2.09 -24.87 -18.98
CA GLN A 775 -2.26 -26.32 -18.84
C GLN A 775 -2.43 -26.99 -20.21
N GLU A 776 -3.42 -26.56 -21.00
CA GLU A 776 -3.69 -27.16 -22.31
C GLU A 776 -2.53 -27.00 -23.29
N ALA A 777 -1.79 -25.88 -23.22
CA ALA A 777 -0.55 -25.67 -23.98
C ALA A 777 0.56 -26.67 -23.61
N LEU A 778 0.76 -26.94 -22.32
CA LEU A 778 1.72 -27.96 -21.86
C LEU A 778 1.29 -29.37 -22.32
N LEU A 779 -0.01 -29.66 -22.30
CA LEU A 779 -0.55 -30.95 -22.77
C LEU A 779 -0.51 -31.12 -24.29
N ALA A 780 -0.55 -30.02 -25.06
CA ALA A 780 -0.51 -30.02 -26.51
C ALA A 780 0.91 -29.90 -27.10
N SER A 781 1.90 -29.45 -26.33
CA SER A 781 3.30 -29.33 -26.77
C SER A 781 3.97 -30.73 -26.88
N PRO A 782 4.48 -31.15 -28.05
CA PRO A 782 5.04 -32.50 -28.22
C PRO A 782 6.34 -32.74 -27.46
N ASP A 783 6.60 -33.97 -27.04
CA ASP A 783 7.86 -34.37 -26.36
C ASP A 783 9.10 -34.31 -27.27
N SER A 784 8.90 -34.01 -28.56
CA SER A 784 9.95 -33.83 -29.56
C SER A 784 10.41 -32.38 -29.76
N THR A 785 9.78 -31.39 -29.11
CA THR A 785 10.16 -29.97 -29.16
C THR A 785 10.85 -29.53 -27.86
N SER A 786 11.80 -28.59 -27.92
CA SER A 786 12.63 -28.13 -26.79
C SER A 786 13.19 -29.26 -25.90
N THR A 787 13.85 -30.25 -26.54
CA THR A 787 14.19 -31.53 -25.91
C THR A 787 15.36 -31.47 -24.91
N ASN A 788 16.11 -30.38 -24.88
CA ASN A 788 17.14 -30.11 -23.88
C ASN A 788 16.59 -29.41 -22.63
N SER A 789 15.37 -28.87 -22.67
CA SER A 789 14.78 -28.03 -21.62
C SER A 789 13.70 -28.76 -20.82
N ILE A 790 13.26 -28.15 -19.72
CA ILE A 790 12.03 -28.53 -19.02
C ILE A 790 10.91 -27.60 -19.47
N LYS A 791 9.73 -28.13 -19.75
CA LYS A 791 8.49 -27.35 -19.94
C LYS A 791 7.70 -27.44 -18.64
N MET A 792 7.30 -26.30 -18.08
CA MET A 792 6.68 -26.22 -16.76
C MET A 792 5.47 -25.28 -16.78
N VAL A 793 4.41 -25.69 -16.07
CA VAL A 793 3.34 -24.79 -15.63
C VAL A 793 3.30 -24.68 -14.12
N GLY A 794 3.11 -23.46 -13.61
CA GLY A 794 2.90 -23.18 -12.20
C GLY A 794 1.51 -22.59 -11.97
N MET A 795 0.76 -23.14 -11.03
CA MET A 795 -0.58 -22.69 -10.72
C MET A 795 -0.66 -22.39 -9.22
N PHE A 796 -0.74 -21.11 -8.88
CA PHE A 796 -0.66 -20.64 -7.50
C PHE A 796 -2.05 -20.43 -6.85
N ASP A 797 -2.00 -20.20 -5.54
CA ASP A 797 -3.09 -19.79 -4.65
C ASP A 797 -2.69 -18.47 -4.00
N ASP A 798 -3.63 -17.78 -3.36
CA ASP A 798 -3.40 -16.54 -2.61
C ASP A 798 -2.83 -15.33 -3.38
N GLU A 799 -2.85 -15.29 -4.72
CA GLU A 799 -2.48 -14.07 -5.48
C GLU A 799 -3.32 -12.89 -5.01
N GLU A 800 -4.64 -13.05 -4.99
CA GLU A 800 -5.65 -12.02 -4.73
C GLU A 800 -5.54 -11.40 -3.32
N ILE A 801 -4.67 -11.96 -2.46
CA ILE A 801 -4.32 -11.44 -1.13
C ILE A 801 -2.81 -11.17 -0.95
N GLY A 802 -2.08 -10.94 -2.05
CA GLY A 802 -0.66 -10.53 -2.07
C GLY A 802 0.35 -11.69 -2.03
N SER A 803 -0.09 -12.90 -2.37
CA SER A 803 0.68 -14.14 -2.61
C SER A 803 1.65 -14.60 -1.51
N LEU A 804 1.47 -14.11 -0.28
CA LEU A 804 2.41 -14.26 0.85
C LEU A 804 2.13 -15.47 1.76
N LEU A 805 1.47 -16.51 1.25
CA LEU A 805 1.28 -17.78 1.95
C LEU A 805 2.07 -18.92 1.30
N ARG A 806 2.24 -20.04 2.01
CA ARG A 806 3.16 -21.13 1.63
C ARG A 806 2.89 -21.75 0.24
N GLN A 807 1.70 -21.56 -0.30
CA GLN A 807 1.23 -22.10 -1.58
C GLN A 807 1.13 -21.03 -2.69
N GLY A 808 1.31 -19.74 -2.36
CA GLY A 808 1.35 -18.64 -3.32
C GLY A 808 2.74 -18.35 -3.90
N ALA A 809 2.80 -17.41 -4.83
CA ALA A 809 3.95 -17.12 -5.67
C ALA A 809 5.18 -16.60 -4.89
N ARG A 810 4.97 -15.87 -3.77
CA ARG A 810 6.08 -15.40 -2.92
C ARG A 810 6.69 -16.50 -2.05
N SER A 811 6.12 -17.71 -2.07
CA SER A 811 6.66 -18.88 -1.35
C SER A 811 7.87 -19.50 -2.05
N ASN A 812 8.53 -20.46 -1.39
CA ASN A 812 9.57 -21.27 -2.02
C ASN A 812 9.04 -22.39 -2.94
N PHE A 813 7.77 -22.38 -3.37
CA PHE A 813 7.20 -23.53 -4.08
C PHE A 813 7.90 -23.77 -5.42
N MET A 814 7.92 -22.78 -6.31
CA MET A 814 8.61 -22.92 -7.61
C MET A 814 10.13 -23.03 -7.46
N SER A 815 10.76 -22.27 -6.56
CA SER A 815 12.20 -22.39 -6.33
C SER A 815 12.57 -23.81 -5.90
N SER A 816 11.86 -24.38 -4.92
CA SER A 816 12.12 -25.74 -4.44
C SER A 816 11.89 -26.80 -5.51
N VAL A 817 10.92 -26.63 -6.43
CA VAL A 817 10.77 -27.53 -7.57
C VAL A 817 11.97 -27.43 -8.51
N ILE A 818 12.40 -26.22 -8.88
CA ILE A 818 13.58 -26.00 -9.75
C ILE A 818 14.85 -26.56 -9.11
N GLU A 819 15.09 -26.25 -7.82
CA GLU A 819 16.20 -26.76 -7.01
C GLU A 819 16.26 -28.30 -7.08
N ARG A 820 15.14 -28.98 -6.81
CA ARG A 820 15.05 -30.45 -6.74
C ARG A 820 15.17 -31.14 -8.10
N ILE A 821 14.70 -30.52 -9.18
CA ILE A 821 14.94 -31.05 -10.54
C ILE A 821 16.42 -30.85 -10.91
N THR A 822 17.00 -29.69 -10.60
CA THR A 822 18.42 -29.38 -10.85
C THR A 822 19.35 -30.32 -10.07
N GLU A 823 18.98 -30.68 -8.84
CA GLU A 823 19.69 -31.66 -8.02
C GLU A 823 19.64 -33.07 -8.64
N ALA A 824 18.47 -33.53 -9.07
CA ALA A 824 18.26 -34.91 -9.53
C ALA A 824 19.14 -35.33 -10.72
N PHE A 825 19.51 -34.39 -11.61
CA PHE A 825 20.36 -34.66 -12.78
C PHE A 825 21.80 -34.11 -12.64
N SER A 826 22.21 -33.63 -11.46
CA SER A 826 23.59 -33.18 -11.21
C SER A 826 24.33 -34.12 -10.26
N PRO A 827 25.48 -34.71 -10.66
CA PRO A 827 26.32 -35.49 -9.75
C PRO A 827 27.03 -34.61 -8.70
N ASN A 828 27.07 -33.30 -8.90
CA ASN A 828 27.61 -32.31 -7.97
C ASN A 828 26.64 -31.10 -7.92
N TYR A 829 25.56 -31.21 -7.16
CA TYR A 829 24.62 -30.11 -6.96
C TYR A 829 25.26 -28.97 -6.14
N GLY A 830 24.84 -27.73 -6.40
CA GLY A 830 25.36 -26.53 -5.75
C GLY A 830 24.90 -25.24 -6.43
N PRO A 831 25.25 -24.07 -5.87
CA PRO A 831 24.72 -22.78 -6.33
C PRO A 831 25.05 -22.46 -7.79
N ASN A 832 26.22 -22.88 -8.30
CA ASN A 832 26.64 -22.58 -9.68
C ASN A 832 25.72 -23.23 -10.72
N VAL A 833 25.36 -24.51 -10.56
CA VAL A 833 24.49 -25.21 -11.53
C VAL A 833 23.04 -24.76 -11.41
N LEU A 834 22.60 -24.36 -10.21
CA LEU A 834 21.28 -23.74 -10.01
C LEU A 834 21.20 -22.35 -10.67
N ALA A 835 22.19 -21.49 -10.44
CA ALA A 835 22.25 -20.17 -11.06
C ALA A 835 22.34 -20.25 -12.59
N GLN A 836 23.12 -21.20 -13.13
CA GLN A 836 23.16 -21.47 -14.57
C GLN A 836 21.81 -21.94 -15.12
N THR A 837 21.13 -22.84 -14.39
CA THR A 837 19.78 -23.32 -14.75
C THR A 837 18.79 -22.15 -14.80
N VAL A 838 18.78 -21.29 -13.78
CA VAL A 838 17.90 -20.10 -13.71
C VAL A 838 18.23 -19.07 -14.79
N ALA A 839 19.50 -18.77 -15.06
CA ALA A 839 19.91 -17.80 -16.07
C ALA A 839 19.52 -18.24 -17.50
N ASN A 840 19.55 -19.55 -17.78
CA ASN A 840 19.08 -20.14 -19.02
C ASN A 840 17.56 -20.36 -19.07
N SER A 841 16.81 -20.00 -18.02
CA SER A 841 15.36 -20.15 -17.94
C SER A 841 14.63 -18.85 -18.30
N PHE A 842 13.36 -18.98 -18.70
CA PHE A 842 12.48 -17.84 -18.96
C PHE A 842 11.11 -18.09 -18.35
N PHE A 843 10.59 -17.08 -17.66
CA PHE A 843 9.32 -17.10 -16.98
C PHE A 843 8.29 -16.23 -17.70
N VAL A 844 7.24 -16.85 -18.19
CA VAL A 844 6.01 -16.17 -18.61
C VAL A 844 5.09 -16.13 -17.39
N SER A 845 5.07 -14.99 -16.71
CA SER A 845 3.98 -14.63 -15.83
C SER A 845 2.75 -14.43 -16.71
N SER A 846 1.72 -15.23 -16.45
CA SER A 846 0.53 -15.34 -17.27
C SER A 846 -0.66 -15.05 -16.38
N ASP A 847 -1.23 -13.87 -16.56
CA ASP A 847 -2.26 -13.29 -15.70
C ASP A 847 -3.23 -12.49 -16.57
N VAL A 848 -4.53 -12.51 -16.29
CA VAL A 848 -5.56 -11.95 -17.18
C VAL A 848 -5.46 -10.42 -17.32
N ILE A 849 -5.81 -9.89 -18.51
CA ILE A 849 -5.59 -8.47 -18.84
C ILE A 849 -6.89 -7.74 -19.13
N HIS A 850 -6.95 -6.45 -18.78
CA HIS A 850 -8.09 -5.59 -19.09
C HIS A 850 -8.27 -5.40 -20.61
N ALA A 851 -9.25 -6.09 -21.19
CA ALA A 851 -9.76 -5.76 -22.52
C ALA A 851 -10.40 -4.37 -22.52
N VAL A 852 -10.39 -3.69 -23.67
CA VAL A 852 -10.95 -2.34 -23.82
C VAL A 852 -12.46 -2.32 -23.64
N ASN A 853 -12.94 -1.64 -22.61
CA ASN A 853 -14.37 -1.48 -22.34
C ASN A 853 -14.90 -0.25 -23.11
N PRO A 854 -15.77 -0.42 -24.13
CA PRO A 854 -16.23 0.69 -24.97
C PRO A 854 -17.06 1.74 -24.22
N ASN A 855 -17.57 1.42 -23.03
CA ASN A 855 -18.34 2.35 -22.20
C ASN A 855 -17.44 3.27 -21.34
N PHE A 856 -16.13 2.99 -21.26
CA PHE A 856 -15.18 3.68 -20.38
C PHE A 856 -13.84 3.97 -21.08
N LEU A 857 -13.86 4.27 -22.39
CA LEU A 857 -12.65 4.47 -23.21
C LEU A 857 -11.65 5.47 -22.61
N ASN A 858 -12.13 6.45 -21.82
CA ASN A 858 -11.30 7.47 -21.18
C ASN A 858 -10.29 6.91 -20.16
N VAL A 859 -10.52 5.73 -19.56
CA VAL A 859 -9.59 5.14 -18.57
C VAL A 859 -8.49 4.26 -19.20
N TYR A 860 -8.59 3.97 -20.50
CA TYR A 860 -7.59 3.20 -21.23
C TYR A 860 -6.54 4.12 -21.86
N LEU A 861 -5.30 3.63 -21.96
CA LEU A 861 -4.24 4.33 -22.69
C LEU A 861 -4.41 4.08 -24.19
N GLU A 862 -4.35 5.15 -24.98
CA GLU A 862 -4.47 5.05 -26.44
C GLU A 862 -3.36 4.15 -27.01
N ASN A 863 -3.70 3.31 -28.00
CA ASN A 863 -2.83 2.28 -28.59
C ASN A 863 -2.41 1.12 -27.66
N HIS A 864 -2.75 1.15 -26.36
CA HIS A 864 -2.39 0.13 -25.37
C HIS A 864 -3.64 -0.50 -24.74
N ALA A 865 -4.65 -0.74 -25.57
CA ALA A 865 -6.01 -1.14 -25.17
C ALA A 865 -6.43 -2.41 -25.95
N PRO A 866 -6.16 -3.62 -25.43
CA PRO A 866 -6.33 -4.87 -26.15
C PRO A 866 -7.81 -5.24 -26.34
N ARG A 867 -8.10 -6.02 -27.37
CA ARG A 867 -9.45 -6.44 -27.78
C ARG A 867 -9.63 -7.94 -27.62
N LEU A 868 -10.87 -8.35 -27.38
CA LEU A 868 -11.28 -9.77 -27.36
C LEU A 868 -11.13 -10.40 -28.76
N ASN A 869 -10.90 -11.71 -28.81
CA ASN A 869 -10.76 -12.55 -30.01
C ASN A 869 -9.59 -12.17 -30.96
N VAL A 870 -8.58 -11.44 -30.47
CA VAL A 870 -7.41 -11.02 -31.27
C VAL A 870 -6.14 -11.77 -30.89
N GLY A 871 -5.88 -11.93 -29.60
CA GLY A 871 -4.68 -12.60 -29.09
C GLY A 871 -4.24 -12.11 -27.71
N VAL A 872 -3.26 -12.80 -27.14
CA VAL A 872 -2.66 -12.47 -25.84
C VAL A 872 -2.07 -11.06 -25.86
N ALA A 873 -2.32 -10.28 -24.81
CA ALA A 873 -1.71 -8.98 -24.60
C ALA A 873 -0.44 -9.12 -23.76
N VAL A 874 0.63 -8.40 -24.11
CA VAL A 874 1.76 -8.17 -23.21
C VAL A 874 1.41 -7.02 -22.27
N SER A 875 1.63 -7.19 -20.97
CA SER A 875 1.41 -6.17 -19.95
C SER A 875 2.70 -5.40 -19.69
N ALA A 876 2.69 -4.08 -19.82
CA ALA A 876 3.84 -3.22 -19.56
C ALA A 876 3.52 -2.18 -18.48
N ASP A 877 4.44 -2.03 -17.53
CA ASP A 877 4.43 -0.96 -16.53
C ASP A 877 5.88 -0.62 -16.15
N SER A 878 6.22 0.67 -16.14
CA SER A 878 7.57 1.16 -15.81
C SER A 878 7.87 1.21 -14.31
N ASN A 879 6.88 0.96 -13.46
CA ASN A 879 6.97 1.13 -12.00
C ASN A 879 7.18 -0.21 -11.26
N GLY A 880 7.29 -1.32 -12.00
CA GLY A 880 7.55 -2.66 -11.45
C GLY A 880 6.30 -3.41 -10.98
N HIS A 881 5.10 -3.00 -11.41
CA HIS A 881 3.89 -3.84 -11.28
C HIS A 881 3.94 -5.06 -12.20
N MET A 882 4.72 -4.97 -13.28
CA MET A 882 4.97 -6.00 -14.29
C MET A 882 6.49 -6.23 -14.42
N THR A 883 6.89 -7.40 -14.93
CA THR A 883 8.30 -7.77 -15.21
C THR A 883 8.75 -7.50 -16.64
N THR A 884 7.82 -7.16 -17.52
CA THR A 884 8.06 -6.94 -18.95
C THR A 884 9.10 -5.85 -19.21
N ASP A 885 10.17 -6.21 -19.92
CA ASP A 885 11.17 -5.29 -20.45
C ASP A 885 11.34 -5.46 -21.97
N SER A 886 12.27 -4.71 -22.58
CA SER A 886 12.49 -4.77 -24.03
C SER A 886 13.07 -6.11 -24.54
N VAL A 887 13.82 -6.85 -23.71
CA VAL A 887 14.39 -8.15 -24.03
C VAL A 887 13.30 -9.22 -23.89
N SER A 888 12.53 -9.20 -22.81
CA SER A 888 11.47 -10.18 -22.57
C SER A 888 10.28 -10.01 -23.54
N TYR A 889 9.89 -8.75 -23.85
CA TYR A 889 8.99 -8.45 -24.96
C TYR A 889 9.54 -8.97 -26.31
N GLY A 890 10.84 -8.74 -26.56
CA GLY A 890 11.52 -9.26 -27.75
C GLY A 890 11.39 -10.79 -27.86
N PHE A 891 11.66 -11.51 -26.77
CA PHE A 891 11.56 -12.97 -26.68
C PHE A 891 10.15 -13.45 -27.04
N ILE A 892 9.10 -12.96 -26.36
CA ILE A 892 7.74 -13.42 -26.64
C ILE A 892 7.27 -13.03 -28.05
N LYS A 893 7.72 -11.90 -28.59
CA LYS A 893 7.43 -11.48 -29.96
C LYS A 893 8.02 -12.43 -30.99
N ARG A 894 9.25 -12.92 -30.76
CA ARG A 894 9.90 -13.93 -31.61
C ARG A 894 9.22 -15.30 -31.52
N VAL A 895 8.71 -15.68 -30.34
CA VAL A 895 7.82 -16.85 -30.18
C VAL A 895 6.52 -16.69 -30.99
N ALA A 896 5.85 -15.54 -30.84
CA ALA A 896 4.58 -15.26 -31.50
C ALA A 896 4.71 -15.28 -33.03
N ASP A 897 5.80 -14.75 -33.58
CA ASP A 897 6.13 -14.84 -35.01
C ASP A 897 6.26 -16.30 -35.49
N ARG A 898 6.83 -17.18 -34.66
CA ARG A 898 7.08 -18.59 -35.00
C ARG A 898 5.84 -19.47 -34.89
N CYS A 899 4.90 -19.17 -33.99
CA CYS A 899 3.59 -19.85 -33.93
C CYS A 899 2.46 -19.14 -34.70
N GLY A 900 2.75 -18.00 -35.34
CA GLY A 900 1.77 -17.20 -36.08
C GLY A 900 0.66 -16.63 -35.19
N SER A 901 0.98 -16.27 -33.95
CA SER A 901 0.05 -15.61 -33.01
C SER A 901 0.18 -14.09 -33.09
N THR A 902 -0.96 -13.40 -33.00
CA THR A 902 -0.98 -11.94 -32.80
C THR A 902 -0.75 -11.63 -31.34
N LEU A 903 0.16 -10.70 -31.05
CA LEU A 903 0.29 -10.08 -29.74
C LEU A 903 -0.41 -8.72 -29.72
N GLN A 904 -0.99 -8.38 -28.59
CA GLN A 904 -1.47 -7.04 -28.26
C GLN A 904 -0.57 -6.44 -27.15
N VAL A 905 -0.80 -5.18 -26.78
CA VAL A 905 -0.12 -4.54 -25.64
C VAL A 905 -1.16 -3.90 -24.74
N PHE A 906 -0.96 -4.03 -23.43
CA PHE A 906 -1.67 -3.29 -22.39
C PHE A 906 -0.67 -2.51 -21.54
N GLN A 907 -1.02 -1.27 -21.22
CA GLN A 907 -0.34 -0.43 -20.25
C GLN A 907 -1.35 0.56 -19.67
N ILE A 908 -1.26 0.83 -18.37
CA ILE A 908 -2.12 1.84 -17.72
C ILE A 908 -1.81 3.25 -18.24
N ARG A 909 -2.78 4.16 -18.11
CA ARG A 909 -2.50 5.60 -18.24
C ARG A 909 -1.64 6.08 -17.06
N ASN A 910 -0.85 7.12 -17.27
CA ASN A 910 0.01 7.74 -16.23
C ASN A 910 -0.78 8.31 -15.04
N ASP A 911 -2.07 8.61 -15.23
CA ASP A 911 -3.02 9.12 -14.22
C ASP A 911 -3.95 8.00 -13.67
N SER A 912 -3.53 6.74 -13.81
CA SER A 912 -4.28 5.56 -13.37
C SER A 912 -3.46 4.65 -12.46
N ARG A 913 -4.09 3.59 -11.93
CA ARG A 913 -3.48 2.62 -11.02
C ARG A 913 -3.45 1.23 -11.65
N SER A 914 -2.30 0.56 -11.59
CA SER A 914 -2.16 -0.85 -11.97
C SER A 914 -2.54 -1.79 -10.81
N GLY A 915 -2.97 -3.00 -11.15
CA GLY A 915 -2.82 -4.17 -10.27
C GLY A 915 -1.35 -4.60 -10.18
N GLY A 916 -1.06 -5.61 -9.36
CA GLY A 916 0.17 -6.40 -9.48
C GLY A 916 -0.16 -7.77 -10.07
N THR A 917 0.86 -8.62 -10.22
CA THR A 917 0.73 -10.03 -10.66
C THR A 917 1.72 -10.90 -9.88
N ILE A 918 1.68 -12.22 -10.08
CA ILE A 918 2.75 -13.13 -9.60
C ILE A 918 4.14 -12.86 -10.23
N GLY A 919 4.22 -12.04 -11.28
CA GLY A 919 5.41 -11.82 -12.09
C GLY A 919 6.59 -11.27 -11.30
N PRO A 920 6.51 -10.02 -10.81
CA PRO A 920 7.58 -9.42 -10.02
C PRO A 920 7.88 -10.22 -8.74
N MET A 921 6.84 -10.82 -8.16
CA MET A 921 6.93 -11.63 -6.94
C MET A 921 7.79 -12.89 -7.12
N THR A 922 7.63 -13.58 -8.25
CA THR A 922 8.35 -14.82 -8.58
C THR A 922 9.72 -14.52 -9.19
N SER A 923 9.78 -13.59 -10.14
CA SER A 923 11.02 -13.18 -10.83
C SER A 923 12.06 -12.68 -9.82
N ALA A 924 11.70 -11.74 -8.94
CA ALA A 924 12.63 -11.23 -7.93
C ALA A 924 13.00 -12.26 -6.85
N ARG A 925 12.17 -13.29 -6.63
CA ARG A 925 12.46 -14.37 -5.68
C ARG A 925 13.44 -15.40 -6.22
N ILE A 926 13.42 -15.67 -7.53
CA ILE A 926 14.24 -16.71 -8.17
C ILE A 926 15.46 -16.12 -8.89
N GLY A 927 15.38 -14.87 -9.35
CA GLY A 927 16.38 -14.22 -10.19
C GLY A 927 16.27 -14.59 -11.67
N MET A 928 15.05 -14.83 -12.17
CA MET A 928 14.79 -15.35 -13.52
C MET A 928 14.29 -14.26 -14.48
N LYS A 929 14.78 -14.25 -15.73
CA LYS A 929 14.25 -13.41 -16.83
C LYS A 929 12.75 -13.68 -16.99
N SER A 930 11.95 -12.61 -17.07
CA SER A 930 10.49 -12.69 -16.92
C SER A 930 9.75 -11.72 -17.82
N ILE A 931 8.51 -12.05 -18.16
CA ILE A 931 7.53 -11.20 -18.84
C ILE A 931 6.15 -11.39 -18.22
N ASP A 932 5.32 -10.35 -18.21
CA ASP A 932 3.90 -10.44 -17.88
C ASP A 932 3.07 -10.34 -19.17
N VAL A 933 2.27 -11.37 -19.43
CA VAL A 933 1.35 -11.45 -20.57
C VAL A 933 0.00 -12.03 -20.12
N GLY A 934 -1.04 -11.85 -20.91
CA GLY A 934 -2.37 -12.25 -20.48
C GLY A 934 -3.45 -12.32 -21.52
N ILE A 935 -4.48 -13.10 -21.20
CA ILE A 935 -5.65 -13.26 -22.04
C ILE A 935 -6.64 -12.13 -21.71
N PRO A 936 -7.13 -11.34 -22.70
CA PRO A 936 -7.99 -10.20 -22.41
C PRO A 936 -9.38 -10.59 -21.84
N GLN A 937 -9.83 -9.86 -20.82
CA GLN A 937 -11.19 -9.95 -20.28
C GLN A 937 -11.79 -8.56 -19.93
N LEU A 938 -13.12 -8.50 -19.93
CA LEU A 938 -13.93 -7.41 -19.40
C LEU A 938 -14.49 -7.82 -18.03
N SER A 939 -14.62 -6.83 -17.13
CA SER A 939 -15.19 -7.02 -15.79
C SER A 939 -14.43 -8.02 -14.91
N MET A 940 -13.09 -7.96 -14.96
CA MET A 940 -12.17 -8.48 -13.94
C MET A 940 -12.70 -8.23 -12.52
N HIS A 941 -12.52 -9.19 -11.60
CA HIS A 941 -13.03 -9.16 -10.23
C HIS A 941 -14.57 -9.08 -10.08
N SER A 942 -15.34 -9.18 -11.16
CA SER A 942 -16.80 -9.43 -11.08
C SER A 942 -17.07 -10.88 -10.66
N ILE A 943 -18.17 -11.14 -9.95
CA ILE A 943 -18.64 -12.53 -9.75
C ILE A 943 -18.93 -13.23 -11.09
N ARG A 944 -19.17 -12.45 -12.15
CA ARG A 944 -19.33 -12.90 -13.53
C ARG A 944 -18.68 -11.91 -14.51
N ALA A 945 -17.56 -12.32 -15.09
CA ALA A 945 -16.75 -11.56 -16.04
C ALA A 945 -17.03 -12.01 -17.49
N THR A 946 -16.29 -11.46 -18.47
CA THR A 946 -16.44 -11.77 -19.89
C THR A 946 -15.10 -11.82 -20.62
N THR A 947 -14.88 -12.84 -21.46
CA THR A 947 -13.75 -12.88 -22.41
C THR A 947 -14.27 -13.23 -23.82
N GLY A 948 -13.43 -13.21 -24.86
CA GLY A 948 -13.82 -13.65 -26.20
C GLY A 948 -13.97 -15.18 -26.29
N SER A 949 -14.74 -15.66 -27.25
CA SER A 949 -14.91 -17.10 -27.48
C SER A 949 -13.64 -17.79 -27.97
N LEU A 950 -12.77 -17.09 -28.71
CA LEU A 950 -11.49 -17.61 -29.22
C LEU A 950 -10.33 -17.42 -28.23
N ASP A 951 -10.44 -16.46 -27.31
CA ASP A 951 -9.35 -16.04 -26.43
C ASP A 951 -8.69 -17.16 -25.59
N PRO A 952 -9.43 -18.15 -25.03
CA PRO A 952 -8.79 -19.31 -24.39
C PRO A 952 -7.84 -20.07 -25.31
N GLY A 953 -8.26 -20.35 -26.55
CA GLY A 953 -7.48 -21.09 -27.53
C GLY A 953 -6.36 -20.27 -28.18
N LEU A 954 -6.52 -18.94 -28.26
CA LEU A 954 -5.45 -18.00 -28.65
C LEU A 954 -4.33 -17.98 -27.59
N GLY A 955 -4.69 -18.07 -26.31
CA GLY A 955 -3.76 -18.32 -25.21
C GLY A 955 -2.99 -19.64 -25.39
N VAL A 956 -3.71 -20.76 -25.58
CA VAL A 956 -3.10 -22.08 -25.83
C VAL A 956 -2.12 -22.03 -26.99
N LYS A 957 -2.47 -21.37 -28.09
CA LYS A 957 -1.62 -21.24 -29.28
C LYS A 957 -0.31 -20.49 -28.99
N LEU A 958 -0.33 -19.40 -28.21
CA LEU A 958 0.90 -18.71 -27.82
C LEU A 958 1.74 -19.55 -26.85
N PHE A 959 1.17 -20.05 -25.77
CA PHE A 959 1.92 -20.78 -24.74
C PHE A 959 2.48 -22.12 -25.25
N LYS A 960 1.76 -22.80 -26.15
CA LYS A 960 2.29 -23.96 -26.87
C LYS A 960 3.46 -23.57 -27.77
N GLY A 961 3.34 -22.43 -28.47
CA GLY A 961 4.45 -21.85 -29.24
C GLY A 961 5.67 -21.54 -28.40
N PHE A 962 5.48 -21.02 -27.17
CA PHE A 962 6.56 -20.78 -26.21
C PHE A 962 7.24 -22.09 -25.84
N PHE A 963 6.52 -23.13 -25.40
CA PHE A 963 7.11 -24.43 -25.09
C PHE A 963 7.78 -25.11 -26.30
N ASP A 964 7.21 -24.98 -27.51
CA ASP A 964 7.71 -25.62 -28.72
C ASP A 964 8.98 -24.95 -29.27
N TYR A 965 9.06 -23.62 -29.23
CA TYR A 965 10.15 -22.84 -29.82
C TYR A 965 11.11 -22.22 -28.80
N PHE A 966 10.92 -22.44 -27.49
CA PHE A 966 11.75 -21.90 -26.41
C PHE A 966 13.25 -22.01 -26.73
N GLU A 967 13.71 -23.22 -27.05
CA GLU A 967 15.10 -23.50 -27.35
C GLU A 967 15.63 -22.82 -28.63
N GLU A 968 14.77 -22.49 -29.59
CA GLU A 968 15.19 -21.78 -30.80
C GLU A 968 15.27 -20.28 -30.56
N VAL A 969 14.32 -19.73 -29.79
CA VAL A 969 14.28 -18.30 -29.45
C VAL A 969 15.34 -17.94 -28.41
N ASP A 970 15.59 -18.77 -27.39
CA ASP A 970 16.69 -18.55 -26.42
C ASP A 970 18.05 -18.39 -27.12
N LYS A 971 18.30 -19.18 -28.17
CA LYS A 971 19.52 -19.08 -28.98
C LYS A 971 19.61 -17.75 -29.76
N GLU A 972 18.49 -17.06 -30.02
CA GLU A 972 18.45 -15.70 -30.58
C GLU A 972 18.77 -14.60 -29.52
N PHE A 973 18.70 -14.91 -28.22
CA PHE A 973 18.85 -13.95 -27.10
C PHE A 973 20.01 -14.26 -26.12
N ARG A 974 20.94 -15.15 -26.47
CA ARG A 974 22.03 -15.61 -25.56
C ARG A 974 22.98 -14.55 -25.02
N ASP A 975 23.06 -13.39 -25.67
CA ASP A 975 23.94 -12.28 -25.25
C ASP A 975 23.22 -11.30 -24.29
N PHE A 976 22.01 -11.64 -23.80
CA PHE A 976 21.18 -10.88 -22.87
C PHE A 976 20.80 -11.70 -21.62
#